data_AF-A0A7R9FE66-F1
#
_entry.id   AF-A0A7R9FE66-F1
#
_cell.length_a   1.000
_cell.length_b   1.000
_cell.length_c   1.000
_cell.angle_alpha   90.00
_cell.angle_beta   90.00
_cell.angle_gamma   90.00
#
_symmetry.space_group_name_H-M   'P 1'
#
loop_
_entity.id
_entity.type
_entity.pdbx_description
1 polymer ?
#
loop_
_entity_poly.entity_id
_entity_poly.type
_entity_poly.pdbx_seq_one_letter_code
_entity_poly.pdbx_strand_id
1 'polypeptide(L)'
;MGRDKHQANFLLALASKYPDLPQPAKQTLVHRINTVTKGWPTAIAASGGNTGAAIYSPGLSRHHHHQHPSTALLSQEAVAAHQAARSNDNVIRYWLDKGFDGFRIDAVNWLFENSSLPDEPLSGNTNANEDEYNYLDHIYTSNQPETFEMVQQWREVVEEYKAQDGLARALITEAYADLENTFKYMGTEERPGAHLTFNFFMISQLSNTSSAQDFYSSITEWLDNVPQGKWSDWVLGNHDQHRVASRFGSELIDGLNMILQWLPGTAVTYNGEEIGMVDTPVSWEETVDPAGLNAGPDRYQLFSRDPERSPYQWDNTTSAGFSNNTNTWLPVNSNYLTLNLAEEINANVSHYKVYQNLVSERASKTLRRGSVNITVIGDVLAFTRCVSIGGGGDVQEQSIPIKNRAQTLEELEGEDTYIVLVNLGSETATVNVTQKFGKITNDLTVVTASIQSNYRRGSIPASDVVATSVFMMAVNSISAVLLCLLAVTCANTDQDWWRTSVIYQVYPRSFKDTDGDGVGDLKGIEEKLDYLKDIGVNGVWLSPIYRSPMADFGYDIANFTDIDPIFGTMNDFDDLIKKADTLGLRIILDFVPNHSSDEHEWFKKSIKKIEPFTDYYIWHDGKVNNVSEERIPPNNWLSVFRGPAWEWNEERGQYYYHQFAVKQPDLNFRNPQLVDEMKVLEKHKKMKLTFNEEDHIKDTTTSLFRRHAGPSYQCLGNKHHFLGSSNPL
;
A
#
# COMPACT_ATOMS: atom_id res chain seq x y z
N MET A 1 -38.87 0.37 17.02
CA MET A 1 -37.96 1.50 16.73
C MET A 1 -36.62 1.06 16.16
N GLY A 2 -35.83 0.17 16.80
CA GLY A 2 -34.52 -0.27 16.26
C GLY A 2 -34.59 -1.09 14.96
N ARG A 3 -35.53 -2.04 14.84
CA ARG A 3 -35.71 -2.84 13.60
C ARG A 3 -36.31 -2.03 12.44
N ASP A 4 -37.17 -1.06 12.75
CA ASP A 4 -37.86 -0.24 11.75
C ASP A 4 -36.90 0.75 11.05
N LYS A 5 -35.87 1.25 11.76
CA LYS A 5 -34.84 2.14 11.19
C LYS A 5 -33.93 1.43 10.18
N HIS A 6 -33.46 0.22 10.48
CA HIS A 6 -32.65 -0.55 9.53
C HIS A 6 -33.43 -0.96 8.29
N GLN A 7 -34.71 -1.32 8.45
CA GLN A 7 -35.58 -1.61 7.31
C GLN A 7 -35.85 -0.37 6.45
N ALA A 8 -36.06 0.80 7.06
CA ALA A 8 -36.21 2.06 6.33
C ALA A 8 -34.94 2.43 5.56
N ASN A 9 -33.76 2.35 6.19
CA ASN A 9 -32.47 2.65 5.55
C ASN A 9 -32.17 1.71 4.39
N PHE A 10 -32.47 0.41 4.54
CA PHE A 10 -32.32 -0.56 3.46
C PHE A 10 -33.24 -0.27 2.27
N LEU A 11 -34.51 0.08 2.52
CA LEU A 11 -35.46 0.41 1.45
C LEU A 11 -35.10 1.72 0.74
N LEU A 12 -34.55 2.71 1.46
CA LEU A 12 -34.06 3.96 0.89
C LEU A 12 -32.79 3.74 0.06
N ALA A 13 -31.86 2.90 0.53
CA ALA A 13 -30.68 2.51 -0.24
C ALA A 13 -31.06 1.74 -1.52
N LEU A 14 -32.07 0.86 -1.45
CA LEU A 14 -32.60 0.15 -2.62
C LEU A 14 -33.21 1.11 -3.65
N ALA A 15 -33.93 2.14 -3.19
CA ALA A 15 -34.51 3.17 -4.05
C ALA A 15 -33.42 4.01 -4.77
N SER A 16 -32.32 4.33 -4.07
CA SER A 16 -31.19 5.07 -4.63
C SER A 16 -30.37 4.26 -5.62
N LYS A 17 -30.26 2.93 -5.41
CA LYS A 17 -29.46 2.04 -6.25
C LYS A 17 -30.14 1.66 -7.56
N TYR A 18 -31.48 1.73 -7.64
CA TYR A 18 -32.26 1.34 -8.81
C TYR A 18 -33.25 2.44 -9.24
N PRO A 19 -32.75 3.55 -9.83
CA PRO A 19 -33.59 4.70 -10.18
C PRO A 19 -34.62 4.39 -11.29
N ASP A 20 -34.40 3.37 -12.11
CA ASP A 20 -35.23 3.03 -13.28
C ASP A 20 -36.28 1.94 -13.05
N LEU A 21 -36.64 1.66 -11.79
CA LEU A 21 -37.68 0.67 -11.48
C LEU A 21 -39.01 0.96 -12.21
N PRO A 22 -39.71 -0.08 -12.73
CA PRO A 22 -41.04 0.06 -13.29
C PRO A 22 -42.03 0.69 -12.30
N GLN A 23 -42.98 1.48 -12.79
CA GLN A 23 -43.91 2.24 -11.93
C GLN A 23 -44.63 1.42 -10.85
N PRO A 24 -45.11 0.19 -11.10
CA PRO A 24 -45.72 -0.63 -10.05
C PRO A 24 -44.76 -0.99 -8.90
N ALA A 25 -43.47 -1.19 -9.22
CA ALA A 25 -42.43 -1.50 -8.24
C ALA A 25 -42.06 -0.25 -7.42
N LYS A 26 -41.97 0.93 -8.06
CA LYS A 26 -41.77 2.21 -7.36
C LYS A 26 -42.90 2.51 -6.37
N GLN A 27 -44.16 2.31 -6.78
CA GLN A 27 -45.32 2.50 -5.91
C GLN A 27 -45.31 1.54 -4.71
N THR A 28 -44.93 0.28 -4.93
CA THR A 28 -44.79 -0.73 -3.87
C THR A 28 -43.69 -0.35 -2.88
N LEU A 29 -42.55 0.14 -3.37
CA LEU A 29 -41.42 0.57 -2.55
C LEU A 29 -41.78 1.78 -1.69
N VAL A 30 -42.41 2.80 -2.29
CA VAL A 30 -42.90 3.99 -1.58
C VAL A 30 -43.94 3.63 -0.52
N HIS A 31 -44.87 2.73 -0.83
CA HIS A 31 -45.86 2.26 0.14
C HIS A 31 -45.20 1.55 1.33
N ARG A 32 -44.19 0.72 1.09
CA ARG A 32 -43.44 0.04 2.17
C ARG A 32 -42.63 1.03 3.01
N ILE A 33 -41.96 1.99 2.40
CA ILE A 33 -41.22 3.04 3.13
C ILE A 33 -42.18 3.80 4.04
N ASN A 34 -43.32 4.28 3.51
CA ASN A 34 -44.32 5.03 4.28
C ASN A 34 -44.97 4.19 5.39
N THR A 35 -45.05 2.88 5.21
CA THR A 35 -45.60 1.97 6.24
C THR A 35 -44.62 1.81 7.39
N VAL A 36 -43.32 1.73 7.11
CA VAL A 36 -42.25 1.54 8.12
C VAL A 36 -41.92 2.85 8.85
N THR A 37 -42.08 4.00 8.21
CA THR A 37 -41.82 5.32 8.81
C THR A 37 -43.04 5.95 9.49
N LYS A 38 -44.21 5.27 9.45
CA LYS A 38 -45.45 5.77 10.03
C LYS A 38 -45.32 5.88 11.56
N GLY A 39 -45.27 7.12 12.07
CA GLY A 39 -45.17 7.42 13.51
C GLY A 39 -43.83 7.99 13.96
N TRP A 40 -42.91 8.32 13.05
CA TRP A 40 -41.68 9.05 13.42
C TRP A 40 -42.01 10.53 13.65
N PRO A 41 -41.54 11.17 14.75
CA PRO A 41 -41.90 12.55 15.05
C PRO A 41 -41.34 13.51 14.00
N THR A 42 -42.20 14.35 13.44
CA THR A 42 -41.81 15.47 12.57
C THR A 42 -41.43 16.65 13.47
N ALA A 43 -40.15 17.05 13.47
CA ALA A 43 -39.69 18.22 14.21
C ALA A 43 -39.60 19.45 13.29
N ILE A 44 -40.72 20.17 13.09
CA ILE A 44 -40.72 21.58 12.67
C ILE A 44 -41.94 22.28 13.28
N ALA A 45 -41.72 23.14 14.28
CA ALA A 45 -42.54 24.33 14.59
C ALA A 45 -41.89 25.18 15.68
N ALA A 46 -41.39 26.38 15.35
CA ALA A 46 -41.63 27.64 16.08
C ALA A 46 -40.73 28.79 15.58
N SER A 47 -41.23 29.56 14.61
CA SER A 47 -41.01 31.00 14.58
C SER A 47 -42.30 31.67 14.08
N GLY A 48 -43.08 32.19 15.02
CA GLY A 48 -44.09 33.22 14.72
C GLY A 48 -43.34 34.49 14.27
N GLY A 49 -43.84 35.32 13.36
CA GLY A 49 -45.22 35.69 13.10
C GLY A 49 -45.25 37.21 13.20
N ASN A 50 -45.36 37.91 12.07
CA ASN A 50 -45.89 39.26 12.04
C ASN A 50 -46.49 39.55 10.65
N THR A 51 -47.80 39.75 10.64
CA THR A 51 -48.60 40.15 9.47
C THR A 51 -48.94 41.63 9.57
N GLY A 52 -48.90 42.34 8.44
CA GLY A 52 -49.48 43.68 8.30
C GLY A 52 -49.98 43.96 6.87
N ALA A 53 -51.32 43.99 6.75
CA ALA A 53 -52.20 44.73 5.81
C ALA A 53 -51.81 44.88 4.32
N ALA A 54 -52.54 44.30 3.35
CA ALA A 54 -53.88 44.61 2.80
C ALA A 54 -53.95 45.80 1.81
N ILE A 55 -54.50 45.56 0.58
CA ILE A 55 -55.54 46.36 -0.17
C ILE A 55 -55.47 46.20 -1.73
N TYR A 56 -56.59 45.71 -2.32
CA TYR A 56 -57.25 45.94 -3.65
C TYR A 56 -56.49 45.77 -5.01
N SER A 57 -57.03 45.38 -6.18
CA SER A 57 -58.24 44.72 -6.78
C SER A 57 -57.94 44.49 -8.31
N PRO A 58 -58.85 44.17 -9.27
CA PRO A 58 -58.85 42.89 -10.02
C PRO A 58 -58.68 42.99 -11.56
N GLY A 59 -58.38 41.87 -12.24
CA GLY A 59 -58.44 41.78 -13.72
C GLY A 59 -58.26 40.36 -14.27
N LEU A 60 -59.28 39.87 -14.98
CA LEU A 60 -59.40 38.54 -15.58
C LEU A 60 -58.40 38.27 -16.72
N SER A 61 -57.91 37.03 -16.87
CA SER A 61 -58.41 36.07 -17.89
C SER A 61 -57.66 34.73 -17.87
N ARG A 62 -58.33 33.70 -18.37
CA ARG A 62 -58.04 32.26 -18.30
C ARG A 62 -56.95 31.84 -19.31
N HIS A 63 -56.09 30.90 -18.93
CA HIS A 63 -55.91 29.61 -19.63
C HIS A 63 -55.06 28.63 -18.82
N HIS A 64 -55.44 27.35 -18.87
CA HIS A 64 -54.81 26.22 -18.20
C HIS A 64 -53.42 25.90 -18.76
N HIS A 65 -52.42 25.87 -17.89
CA HIS A 65 -51.39 24.82 -17.85
C HIS A 65 -50.81 24.79 -16.43
N HIS A 66 -51.06 23.68 -15.71
CA HIS A 66 -50.40 23.43 -14.42
C HIS A 66 -48.91 23.22 -14.67
N GLN A 67 -48.12 24.23 -14.33
CA GLN A 67 -46.71 24.08 -14.06
C GLN A 67 -46.52 23.21 -12.81
N HIS A 68 -45.62 22.24 -12.91
CA HIS A 68 -45.04 21.53 -11.78
C HIS A 68 -44.34 22.53 -10.83
N PRO A 69 -44.63 22.54 -9.53
CA PRO A 69 -43.69 23.03 -8.53
C PRO A 69 -42.80 21.86 -8.09
N SER A 70 -41.50 22.08 -8.27
CA SER A 70 -40.39 21.59 -7.46
C SER A 70 -40.50 20.18 -6.87
N THR A 71 -39.77 19.25 -7.49
CA THR A 71 -39.05 18.19 -6.78
C THR A 71 -38.38 18.79 -5.54
N ALA A 72 -38.85 18.41 -4.35
CA ALA A 72 -38.20 18.77 -3.11
C ALA A 72 -36.82 18.12 -3.09
N LEU A 73 -35.80 18.96 -3.27
CA LEU A 73 -34.44 18.71 -2.83
C LEU A 73 -34.51 18.14 -1.41
N LEU A 74 -33.98 16.93 -1.21
CA LEU A 74 -33.19 16.72 -0.01
C LEU A 74 -32.15 17.83 -0.06
N SER A 75 -32.28 18.81 0.84
CA SER A 75 -31.47 20.02 0.78
C SER A 75 -30.00 19.60 0.64
N GLN A 76 -29.27 20.24 -0.28
CA GLN A 76 -27.82 20.15 -0.29
C GLN A 76 -27.26 20.40 1.12
N GLU A 77 -27.98 21.15 1.97
CA GLU A 77 -27.70 21.34 3.39
C GLU A 77 -27.82 20.07 4.26
N ALA A 78 -28.65 19.08 3.94
CA ALA A 78 -28.74 17.83 4.72
C ALA A 78 -27.64 16.83 4.34
N VAL A 79 -27.26 16.78 3.06
CA VAL A 79 -26.09 16.03 2.58
C VAL A 79 -24.82 16.73 3.04
N ALA A 80 -24.75 18.06 2.92
CA ALA A 80 -23.66 18.88 3.45
C ALA A 80 -23.62 18.87 4.97
N ALA A 81 -24.74 18.73 5.71
CA ALA A 81 -24.71 18.56 7.17
C ALA A 81 -24.29 17.15 7.59
N HIS A 82 -24.57 16.12 6.77
CA HIS A 82 -24.06 14.76 7.01
C HIS A 82 -22.57 14.64 6.63
N GLN A 83 -22.12 15.34 5.59
CA GLN A 83 -20.72 15.50 5.22
C GLN A 83 -19.97 16.45 6.18
N ALA A 84 -20.60 17.53 6.66
CA ALA A 84 -20.02 18.45 7.63
C ALA A 84 -19.97 17.87 9.06
N ALA A 85 -20.83 16.90 9.38
CA ALA A 85 -20.70 16.09 10.60
C ALA A 85 -19.57 15.05 10.50
N ARG A 86 -19.09 14.74 9.30
CA ARG A 86 -17.90 13.89 9.03
C ARG A 86 -16.64 14.71 8.77
N SER A 87 -16.74 15.99 8.38
CA SER A 87 -15.60 16.88 8.19
C SER A 87 -15.06 17.36 9.54
N ASN A 88 -14.32 16.48 10.21
CA ASN A 88 -13.45 16.85 11.30
C ASN A 88 -12.04 16.40 10.89
N ASP A 89 -11.23 17.36 10.43
CA ASP A 89 -9.76 17.57 10.52
C ASP A 89 -8.77 16.37 10.50
N ASN A 90 -9.20 15.13 10.30
CA ASN A 90 -8.33 13.94 10.37
C ASN A 90 -7.82 13.50 9.00
N VAL A 91 -6.49 13.44 8.85
CA VAL A 91 -5.83 13.28 7.54
C VAL A 91 -6.23 11.99 6.81
N ILE A 92 -6.14 10.83 7.47
CA ILE A 92 -6.46 9.53 6.84
C ILE A 92 -7.94 9.48 6.42
N ARG A 93 -8.86 9.89 7.30
CA ARG A 93 -10.31 9.84 6.99
C ARG A 93 -10.66 10.80 5.86
N TYR A 94 -10.06 11.99 5.83
CA TYR A 94 -10.25 12.93 4.74
C TYR A 94 -9.99 12.30 3.37
N TRP A 95 -8.85 11.62 3.22
CA TRP A 95 -8.48 10.99 1.95
C TRP A 95 -9.28 9.72 1.63
N LEU A 96 -9.70 8.95 2.65
CA LEU A 96 -10.62 7.83 2.45
C LEU A 96 -12.01 8.30 1.99
N ASP A 97 -12.54 9.37 2.58
CA ASP A 97 -13.81 9.99 2.16
C ASP A 97 -13.72 10.57 0.73
N LYS A 98 -12.51 10.94 0.29
CA LYS A 98 -12.19 11.39 -1.06
C LYS A 98 -12.03 10.26 -2.09
N GLY A 99 -12.03 9.00 -1.66
CA GLY A 99 -12.10 7.84 -2.55
C GLY A 99 -10.79 7.08 -2.73
N PHE A 100 -9.73 7.37 -1.96
CA PHE A 100 -8.54 6.51 -1.98
C PHE A 100 -8.85 5.09 -1.46
N ASP A 101 -8.27 4.10 -2.12
CA ASP A 101 -8.40 2.67 -1.82
C ASP A 101 -7.33 2.18 -0.84
N GLY A 102 -6.59 3.06 -0.20
CA GLY A 102 -5.58 2.71 0.80
C GLY A 102 -4.44 3.70 0.92
N PHE A 103 -3.47 3.33 1.75
CA PHE A 103 -2.25 4.10 1.98
C PHE A 103 -1.01 3.22 1.94
N ARG A 104 0.06 3.76 1.36
CA ARG A 104 1.44 3.35 1.63
C ARG A 104 1.96 4.32 2.69
N ILE A 105 2.49 3.82 3.80
CA ILE A 105 2.93 4.62 4.94
C ILE A 105 4.43 4.80 4.85
N ASP A 106 4.84 6.03 4.62
CA ASP A 106 6.24 6.46 4.52
C ASP A 106 6.93 6.53 5.87
N ALA A 107 8.22 6.19 5.88
CA ALA A 107 9.13 6.39 7.00
C ALA A 107 8.58 5.85 8.33
N VAL A 108 7.83 4.74 8.28
CA VAL A 108 7.03 4.30 9.44
C VAL A 108 7.90 3.92 10.64
N ASN A 109 9.15 3.51 10.39
CA ASN A 109 10.07 3.10 11.46
C ASN A 109 10.59 4.26 12.31
N TRP A 110 10.44 5.51 11.88
CA TRP A 110 10.92 6.69 12.61
C TRP A 110 9.84 7.43 13.40
N LEU A 111 8.61 6.90 13.47
CA LEU A 111 7.48 7.60 14.12
C LEU A 111 7.64 7.91 15.62
N PHE A 112 8.48 7.16 16.31
CA PHE A 112 8.69 7.31 17.74
C PHE A 112 10.16 7.12 18.06
N GLU A 113 10.66 7.94 18.98
CA GLU A 113 12.00 7.87 19.51
C GLU A 113 11.95 7.60 21.03
N ASN A 114 13.08 7.19 21.59
CA ASN A 114 13.21 6.96 23.01
C ASN A 114 13.05 8.28 23.79
N SER A 115 12.06 8.35 24.69
CA SER A 115 11.74 9.57 25.43
C SER A 115 12.83 10.07 26.37
N SER A 116 13.83 9.23 26.68
CA SER A 116 14.98 9.62 27.51
C SER A 116 16.09 10.29 26.71
N LEU A 117 15.97 10.32 25.38
CA LEU A 117 16.90 10.93 24.43
C LEU A 117 18.38 10.53 24.63
N PRO A 118 18.72 9.25 24.86
CA PRO A 118 20.12 8.82 25.04
C PRO A 118 20.94 9.00 23.75
N ASP A 119 22.27 9.08 23.89
CA ASP A 119 23.17 8.97 22.73
C ASP A 119 23.06 7.56 22.11
N GLU A 120 23.05 7.49 20.79
CA GLU A 120 23.11 6.25 20.03
C GLU A 120 24.53 5.65 20.08
N PRO A 121 24.67 4.32 20.16
CA PRO A 121 25.95 3.65 20.04
C PRO A 121 26.52 3.75 18.62
N LEU A 122 27.84 3.54 18.49
CA LEU A 122 28.49 3.42 17.18
C LEU A 122 28.07 2.12 16.49
N SER A 123 27.83 2.15 15.19
CA SER A 123 27.51 0.94 14.40
C SER A 123 28.72 0.03 14.17
N GLY A 124 29.93 0.58 14.25
CA GLY A 124 31.15 -0.10 13.84
C GLY A 124 31.39 -0.11 12.33
N ASN A 125 30.56 0.59 11.54
CA ASN A 125 30.74 0.71 10.09
C ASN A 125 31.94 1.62 9.75
N THR A 126 33.05 1.02 9.36
CA THR A 126 34.29 1.76 9.03
C THR A 126 34.24 2.50 7.68
N ASN A 127 33.18 2.30 6.89
CA ASN A 127 33.00 2.96 5.60
C ASN A 127 32.10 4.22 5.70
N ALA A 128 31.49 4.46 6.86
CA ALA A 128 30.66 5.64 7.10
C ALA A 128 31.48 6.73 7.80
N ASN A 129 31.35 7.98 7.33
CA ASN A 129 31.91 9.13 8.04
C ASN A 129 31.08 9.46 9.29
N GLU A 130 31.68 10.18 10.25
CA GLU A 130 31.05 10.52 11.54
C GLU A 130 29.73 11.31 11.43
N ASP A 131 29.52 11.97 10.29
CA ASP A 131 28.33 12.76 9.97
C ASP A 131 27.30 12.00 9.10
N GLU A 132 27.58 10.74 8.75
CA GLU A 132 26.66 9.90 7.99
C GLU A 132 25.81 9.04 8.92
N TYR A 133 24.53 8.87 8.55
CA TYR A 133 23.54 8.12 9.32
C TYR A 133 24.10 6.77 9.82
N ASN A 134 24.61 5.95 8.89
CA ASN A 134 25.12 4.61 9.17
C ASN A 134 26.38 4.53 10.06
N TYR A 135 26.91 5.66 10.54
CA TYR A 135 27.97 5.70 11.56
C TYR A 135 27.47 5.25 12.94
N LEU A 136 26.17 5.42 13.20
CA LEU A 136 25.51 5.04 14.44
C LEU A 136 24.60 3.82 14.24
N ASP A 137 24.36 3.10 15.32
CA ASP A 137 23.37 2.03 15.40
C ASP A 137 22.09 2.60 16.04
N HIS A 138 21.02 2.71 15.25
CA HIS A 138 19.85 3.54 15.54
C HIS A 138 18.78 2.81 16.38
N ILE A 139 19.16 2.37 17.57
CA ILE A 139 18.28 1.58 18.45
C ILE A 139 17.30 2.44 19.27
N TYR A 140 17.52 3.76 19.33
CA TYR A 140 16.68 4.68 20.08
C TYR A 140 15.80 5.58 19.22
N THR A 141 16.10 5.75 17.93
CA THR A 141 15.29 6.57 17.00
C THR A 141 14.49 5.76 15.98
N SER A 142 14.65 4.43 15.93
CA SER A 142 13.96 3.58 14.95
C SER A 142 13.24 2.41 15.63
N ASN A 143 12.14 1.96 15.02
CA ASN A 143 11.36 0.77 15.36
C ASN A 143 10.97 0.67 16.85
N GLN A 144 10.68 1.79 17.51
CA GLN A 144 10.22 1.76 18.90
C GLN A 144 8.88 1.01 19.01
N PRO A 145 8.60 0.32 20.14
CA PRO A 145 7.41 -0.53 20.26
C PRO A 145 6.08 0.16 19.92
N GLU A 146 5.95 1.44 20.24
CA GLU A 146 4.77 2.27 19.99
C GLU A 146 4.48 2.47 18.50
N THR A 147 5.51 2.41 17.65
CA THR A 147 5.38 2.46 16.19
C THR A 147 4.46 1.35 15.68
N PHE A 148 4.62 0.13 16.16
CA PHE A 148 3.77 -1.00 15.74
C PHE A 148 2.32 -0.85 16.23
N GLU A 149 2.13 -0.26 17.41
CA GLU A 149 0.79 0.04 17.94
C GLU A 149 0.09 1.15 17.15
N MET A 150 0.85 2.10 16.61
CA MET A 150 0.33 3.15 15.74
C MET A 150 -0.22 2.57 14.43
N VAL A 151 0.52 1.64 13.82
CA VAL A 151 0.09 0.94 12.60
C VAL A 151 -1.18 0.11 12.84
N GLN A 152 -1.30 -0.54 13.99
CA GLN A 152 -2.53 -1.26 14.37
C GLN A 152 -3.73 -0.32 14.48
N GLN A 153 -3.53 0.89 15.01
CA GLN A 153 -4.61 1.88 15.11
C GLN A 153 -5.01 2.43 13.74
N TRP A 154 -4.07 2.63 12.81
CA TRP A 154 -4.42 2.95 11.42
C TRP A 154 -5.12 1.79 10.71
N ARG A 155 -4.75 0.54 11.03
CA ARG A 155 -5.45 -0.65 10.54
C ARG A 155 -6.92 -0.66 10.98
N GLU A 156 -7.21 -0.29 12.22
CA GLU A 156 -8.60 -0.17 12.70
C GLU A 156 -9.42 0.82 11.86
N VAL A 157 -8.84 1.97 11.49
CA VAL A 157 -9.52 2.97 10.64
C VAL A 157 -9.89 2.41 9.27
N VAL A 158 -8.97 1.73 8.57
CA VAL A 158 -9.28 1.18 7.24
C VAL A 158 -10.29 0.02 7.30
N GLU A 159 -10.30 -0.75 8.38
CA GLU A 159 -11.30 -1.80 8.62
C GLU A 159 -12.70 -1.23 8.92
N GLU A 160 -12.79 -0.07 9.58
CA GLU A 160 -14.07 0.63 9.76
C GLU A 160 -14.72 1.01 8.41
N TYR A 161 -13.92 1.45 7.44
CA TYR A 161 -14.43 1.76 6.09
C TYR A 161 -14.87 0.49 5.36
N LYS A 162 -14.07 -0.58 5.43
CA LYS A 162 -14.45 -1.89 4.89
C LYS A 162 -15.76 -2.42 5.48
N ALA A 163 -15.97 -2.24 6.78
CA ALA A 163 -17.22 -2.64 7.45
C ALA A 163 -18.45 -1.83 6.98
N GLN A 164 -18.24 -0.61 6.49
CA GLN A 164 -19.32 0.28 6.03
C GLN A 164 -19.79 -0.04 4.61
N ASP A 165 -18.87 -0.33 3.68
CA ASP A 165 -19.20 -0.49 2.25
C ASP A 165 -18.75 -1.82 1.62
N GLY A 166 -18.01 -2.64 2.36
CA GLY A 166 -17.50 -3.95 1.91
C GLY A 166 -16.21 -3.90 1.10
N LEU A 167 -15.62 -2.72 0.87
CA LEU A 167 -14.40 -2.56 0.07
C LEU A 167 -13.15 -2.50 0.96
N ALA A 168 -12.16 -3.35 0.66
CA ALA A 168 -10.90 -3.34 1.39
C ALA A 168 -10.05 -2.10 1.04
N ARG A 169 -9.44 -1.48 2.05
CA ARG A 169 -8.45 -0.42 1.87
C ARG A 169 -7.06 -0.94 2.21
N ALA A 170 -6.16 -0.95 1.24
CA ALA A 170 -4.80 -1.43 1.46
C ALA A 170 -4.08 -0.54 2.48
N LEU A 171 -3.30 -1.15 3.36
CA LEU A 171 -2.43 -0.44 4.29
C LEU A 171 -1.08 -1.10 4.20
N ILE A 172 -0.11 -0.40 3.64
CA ILE A 172 1.20 -0.94 3.27
C ILE A 172 2.26 -0.11 3.98
N THR A 173 3.13 -0.74 4.76
CA THR A 173 4.21 -0.02 5.45
C THR A 173 5.50 -0.05 4.65
N GLU A 174 6.22 1.07 4.63
CA GLU A 174 7.61 1.12 4.20
C GLU A 174 8.54 1.30 5.40
N ALA A 175 9.37 0.30 5.63
CA ALA A 175 10.46 0.36 6.60
C ALA A 175 11.62 -0.51 6.11
N TYR A 176 12.81 0.07 6.07
CA TYR A 176 14.05 -0.68 5.96
C TYR A 176 14.46 -1.14 7.37
N ALA A 177 14.04 -2.34 7.75
CA ALA A 177 14.27 -2.92 9.06
C ALA A 177 14.77 -4.37 8.97
N ASP A 178 15.27 -4.90 10.09
CA ASP A 178 15.53 -6.34 10.20
C ASP A 178 14.25 -7.17 10.04
N LEU A 179 14.40 -8.48 9.82
CA LEU A 179 13.29 -9.40 9.57
C LEU A 179 12.28 -9.44 10.75
N GLU A 180 12.76 -9.35 11.99
CA GLU A 180 11.90 -9.42 13.18
C GLU A 180 10.98 -8.19 13.23
N ASN A 181 11.56 -7.00 13.08
CA ASN A 181 10.83 -5.74 13.08
C ASN A 181 9.94 -5.58 11.85
N THR A 182 10.42 -6.03 10.68
CA THR A 182 9.62 -6.05 9.44
C THR A 182 8.28 -6.75 9.66
N PHE A 183 8.27 -7.96 10.25
CA PHE A 183 7.01 -8.68 10.46
C PHE A 183 6.16 -8.15 11.64
N LYS A 184 6.73 -7.41 12.59
CA LYS A 184 5.94 -6.74 13.64
C LYS A 184 4.96 -5.73 13.06
N TYR A 185 5.28 -5.07 11.93
CA TYR A 185 4.37 -4.16 11.23
C TYR A 185 3.07 -4.81 10.77
N MET A 186 3.10 -6.11 10.46
CA MET A 186 1.91 -6.85 10.03
C MET A 186 0.97 -7.18 11.20
N GLY A 187 1.44 -7.04 12.45
CA GLY A 187 0.72 -7.38 13.68
C GLY A 187 0.37 -8.86 13.81
N THR A 188 -0.43 -9.21 14.82
CA THR A 188 -0.88 -10.60 15.06
C THR A 188 -2.26 -10.85 14.45
N GLU A 189 -2.87 -12.00 14.72
CA GLU A 189 -4.27 -12.26 14.36
C GLU A 189 -5.23 -11.47 15.27
N GLU A 190 -4.92 -11.37 16.56
CA GLU A 190 -5.72 -10.65 17.56
C GLU A 190 -5.59 -9.13 17.44
N ARG A 191 -4.42 -8.65 17.00
CA ARG A 191 -4.14 -7.23 16.79
C ARG A 191 -3.51 -7.01 15.41
N PRO A 192 -4.33 -7.02 14.34
CA PRO A 192 -3.82 -6.87 12.98
C PRO A 192 -3.14 -5.51 12.76
N GLY A 193 -1.97 -5.54 12.12
CA GLY A 193 -1.26 -4.34 11.65
C GLY A 193 -1.48 -4.12 10.15
N ALA A 194 -0.43 -3.72 9.44
CA ALA A 194 -0.47 -3.51 8.01
C ALA A 194 -0.94 -4.77 7.23
N HIS A 195 -1.55 -4.56 6.07
CA HIS A 195 -1.90 -5.63 5.14
C HIS A 195 -0.64 -6.23 4.50
N LEU A 196 0.30 -5.35 4.14
CA LEU A 196 1.60 -5.65 3.59
C LEU A 196 2.65 -4.78 4.28
N THR A 197 3.90 -5.26 4.31
CA THR A 197 5.06 -4.46 4.66
C THR A 197 6.07 -4.71 3.56
N PHE A 198 6.49 -3.65 2.87
CA PHE A 198 7.22 -3.84 1.63
C PHE A 198 8.49 -4.67 1.83
N ASN A 199 8.61 -5.73 1.03
CA ASN A 199 9.75 -6.62 1.04
C ASN A 199 10.89 -6.04 0.21
N PHE A 200 11.80 -5.32 0.88
CA PHE A 200 12.97 -4.73 0.22
C PHE A 200 14.19 -5.65 0.15
N PHE A 201 14.07 -6.95 0.45
CA PHE A 201 15.24 -7.84 0.49
C PHE A 201 15.95 -7.95 -0.87
N MET A 202 15.19 -7.94 -1.97
CA MET A 202 15.79 -7.94 -3.32
C MET A 202 16.47 -6.60 -3.68
N ILE A 203 16.14 -5.52 -2.98
CA ILE A 203 16.83 -4.23 -3.08
C ILE A 203 18.10 -4.25 -2.23
N SER A 204 18.01 -4.67 -0.96
CA SER A 204 19.10 -4.53 0.01
C SER A 204 20.13 -5.66 0.00
N GLN A 205 19.75 -6.87 -0.43
CA GLN A 205 20.60 -8.06 -0.35
C GLN A 205 21.18 -8.51 -1.71
N LEU A 206 20.60 -8.06 -2.82
CA LEU A 206 20.94 -8.55 -4.16
C LEU A 206 21.58 -7.47 -5.04
N SER A 207 22.40 -7.90 -5.99
CA SER A 207 23.04 -7.04 -7.00
C SER A 207 23.37 -7.82 -8.28
N ASN A 208 23.98 -7.17 -9.27
CA ASN A 208 24.51 -7.84 -10.46
C ASN A 208 25.57 -8.92 -10.19
N THR A 209 26.13 -9.00 -8.98
CA THR A 209 27.07 -10.07 -8.60
C THR A 209 26.40 -11.25 -7.91
N SER A 210 25.10 -11.18 -7.63
CA SER A 210 24.37 -12.22 -6.94
C SER A 210 24.16 -13.45 -7.81
N SER A 211 24.48 -14.62 -7.26
CA SER A 211 24.25 -15.93 -7.87
C SER A 211 22.79 -16.37 -7.75
N ALA A 212 22.40 -17.43 -8.46
CA ALA A 212 21.10 -18.07 -8.26
C ALA A 212 20.87 -18.57 -6.83
N GLN A 213 21.94 -18.91 -6.11
CA GLN A 213 21.85 -19.30 -4.69
C GLN A 213 21.54 -18.11 -3.78
N ASP A 214 22.03 -16.91 -4.11
CA ASP A 214 21.72 -15.70 -3.34
C ASP A 214 20.25 -15.29 -3.53
N PHE A 215 19.75 -15.34 -4.77
CA PHE A 215 18.32 -15.14 -5.05
C PHE A 215 17.45 -16.18 -4.34
N TYR A 216 17.81 -17.47 -4.41
CA TYR A 216 17.11 -18.52 -3.67
C TYR A 216 17.06 -18.18 -2.18
N SER A 217 18.20 -17.83 -1.59
CA SER A 217 18.32 -17.59 -0.15
C SER A 217 17.46 -16.40 0.29
N SER A 218 17.53 -15.29 -0.45
CA SER A 218 16.71 -14.08 -0.20
C SER A 218 15.20 -14.37 -0.30
N ILE A 219 14.77 -15.11 -1.33
CA ILE A 219 13.36 -15.48 -1.50
C ILE A 219 12.89 -16.43 -0.38
N THR A 220 13.67 -17.45 -0.07
CA THR A 220 13.29 -18.44 0.96
C THR A 220 13.36 -17.85 2.37
N GLU A 221 14.27 -16.91 2.63
CA GLU A 221 14.33 -16.19 3.92
C GLU A 221 12.99 -15.51 4.22
N TRP A 222 12.40 -14.83 3.22
CA TRP A 222 11.07 -14.25 3.38
C TRP A 222 9.97 -15.32 3.52
N LEU A 223 9.92 -16.29 2.60
CA LEU A 223 8.84 -17.30 2.55
C LEU A 223 8.80 -18.22 3.77
N ASP A 224 9.96 -18.53 4.36
CA ASP A 224 10.06 -19.42 5.52
C ASP A 224 9.69 -18.70 6.83
N ASN A 225 9.80 -17.37 6.85
CA ASN A 225 9.60 -16.56 8.06
C ASN A 225 8.32 -15.71 8.05
N VAL A 226 7.68 -15.48 6.90
CA VAL A 226 6.41 -14.74 6.84
C VAL A 226 5.39 -15.36 7.82
N PRO A 227 4.77 -14.57 8.71
CA PRO A 227 3.88 -15.13 9.73
C PRO A 227 2.68 -15.83 9.09
N GLN A 228 2.21 -16.90 9.74
CA GLN A 228 1.08 -17.68 9.24
C GLN A 228 -0.16 -16.78 9.01
N GLY A 229 -0.78 -16.93 7.84
CA GLY A 229 -1.97 -16.14 7.47
C GLY A 229 -1.68 -14.73 6.98
N LYS A 230 -0.42 -14.29 6.99
CA LYS A 230 0.02 -13.05 6.34
C LYS A 230 0.35 -13.29 4.87
N TRP A 231 0.42 -12.20 4.11
CA TRP A 231 0.59 -12.22 2.66
C TRP A 231 1.94 -11.63 2.27
N SER A 232 2.60 -12.23 1.29
CA SER A 232 3.88 -11.74 0.79
C SER A 232 3.70 -10.69 -0.29
N ASP A 233 4.68 -9.80 -0.40
CA ASP A 233 4.90 -8.96 -1.56
C ASP A 233 6.37 -9.01 -1.99
N TRP A 234 6.63 -8.44 -3.16
CA TRP A 234 7.94 -8.42 -3.80
C TRP A 234 8.16 -7.06 -4.43
N VAL A 235 9.32 -6.45 -4.17
CA VAL A 235 9.72 -5.12 -4.68
C VAL A 235 11.13 -5.22 -5.26
N LEU A 236 11.33 -4.77 -6.51
CA LEU A 236 12.65 -4.77 -7.17
C LEU A 236 13.30 -3.38 -7.22
N GLY A 237 12.48 -2.34 -7.34
CA GLY A 237 12.91 -0.95 -7.39
C GLY A 237 11.83 -0.01 -6.87
N ASN A 238 12.24 1.23 -6.63
CA ASN A 238 11.41 2.35 -6.22
C ASN A 238 12.17 3.66 -6.53
N HIS A 239 11.58 4.78 -6.17
CA HIS A 239 12.16 6.11 -6.40
C HIS A 239 13.33 6.52 -5.47
N ASP A 240 13.78 5.68 -4.55
CA ASP A 240 14.91 5.94 -3.63
C ASP A 240 16.10 5.02 -3.90
N GLN A 241 16.01 4.17 -4.93
CA GLN A 241 17.00 3.16 -5.25
C GLN A 241 17.28 3.18 -6.75
N HIS A 242 18.56 3.05 -7.11
CA HIS A 242 18.99 2.84 -8.49
C HIS A 242 18.07 1.87 -9.25
N ARG A 243 17.70 2.23 -10.48
CA ARG A 243 16.79 1.45 -11.31
C ARG A 243 17.29 0.02 -11.48
N VAL A 244 16.35 -0.92 -11.57
CA VAL A 244 16.65 -2.37 -11.66
C VAL A 244 17.62 -2.68 -12.80
N ALA A 245 17.43 -2.05 -13.97
CA ALA A 245 18.30 -2.26 -15.12
C ALA A 245 19.74 -1.74 -14.90
N SER A 246 19.91 -0.67 -14.11
CA SER A 246 21.24 -0.20 -13.69
C SER A 246 21.89 -1.10 -12.65
N ARG A 247 21.11 -1.61 -11.69
CA ARG A 247 21.61 -2.48 -10.62
C ARG A 247 22.01 -3.87 -11.08
N PHE A 248 21.26 -4.45 -12.03
CA PHE A 248 21.42 -5.84 -12.46
C PHE A 248 21.90 -6.01 -13.91
N GLY A 249 21.76 -4.99 -14.75
CA GLY A 249 21.95 -5.09 -16.20
C GLY A 249 20.62 -5.22 -16.95
N SER A 250 20.49 -4.52 -18.08
CA SER A 250 19.26 -4.49 -18.90
C SER A 250 18.86 -5.87 -19.41
N GLU A 251 19.82 -6.79 -19.58
CA GLU A 251 19.60 -8.16 -20.02
C GLU A 251 18.83 -9.03 -19.01
N LEU A 252 18.87 -8.69 -17.72
CA LEU A 252 18.21 -9.46 -16.66
C LEU A 252 16.79 -8.98 -16.35
N ILE A 253 16.35 -7.85 -16.90
CA ILE A 253 15.06 -7.22 -16.55
C ILE A 253 13.87 -8.16 -16.75
N ASP A 254 13.84 -8.90 -17.87
CA ASP A 254 12.75 -9.86 -18.12
C ASP A 254 12.75 -11.00 -17.09
N GLY A 255 13.93 -11.50 -16.71
CA GLY A 255 14.08 -12.57 -15.73
C GLY A 255 13.70 -12.13 -14.32
N LEU A 256 14.07 -10.91 -13.94
CA LEU A 256 13.69 -10.32 -12.66
C LEU A 256 12.19 -10.03 -12.61
N ASN A 257 11.61 -9.47 -13.67
CA ASN A 257 10.17 -9.33 -13.80
C ASN A 257 9.45 -10.69 -13.76
N MET A 258 10.01 -11.77 -14.33
CA MET A 258 9.45 -13.13 -14.19
C MET A 258 9.42 -13.60 -12.73
N ILE A 259 10.49 -13.38 -11.98
CA ILE A 259 10.57 -13.72 -10.55
C ILE A 259 9.52 -12.91 -9.78
N LEU A 260 9.55 -11.58 -9.91
CA LEU A 260 8.64 -10.64 -9.26
C LEU A 260 7.17 -10.99 -9.54
N GLN A 261 6.84 -11.16 -10.82
CA GLN A 261 5.46 -11.38 -11.25
C GLN A 261 4.98 -12.80 -11.00
N TRP A 262 5.82 -13.82 -10.78
CA TRP A 262 5.31 -15.19 -10.60
C TRP A 262 5.70 -15.87 -9.29
N LEU A 263 6.33 -15.16 -8.36
CA LEU A 263 6.31 -15.55 -6.95
C LEU A 263 4.90 -15.39 -6.34
N PRO A 264 4.57 -16.15 -5.28
CA PRO A 264 3.29 -16.01 -4.60
C PRO A 264 3.23 -14.68 -3.87
N GLY A 265 2.10 -13.97 -3.97
CA GLY A 265 1.91 -12.69 -3.32
C GLY A 265 1.62 -11.54 -4.28
N THR A 266 1.77 -10.32 -3.76
CA THR A 266 1.57 -9.06 -4.49
C THR A 266 2.88 -8.66 -5.19
N ALA A 267 2.80 -8.28 -6.46
CA ALA A 267 3.95 -7.75 -7.19
C ALA A 267 3.89 -6.23 -7.19
N VAL A 268 5.03 -5.58 -6.94
CA VAL A 268 5.18 -4.12 -6.95
C VAL A 268 6.16 -3.72 -8.04
N THR A 269 5.73 -2.84 -8.94
CA THR A 269 6.53 -2.35 -10.07
C THR A 269 6.70 -0.85 -9.96
N TYR A 270 7.93 -0.36 -10.11
CA TYR A 270 8.23 1.07 -10.21
C TYR A 270 8.22 1.54 -11.67
N ASN A 271 7.76 2.77 -11.92
CA ASN A 271 7.56 3.24 -13.28
C ASN A 271 8.85 3.23 -14.12
N GLY A 272 8.81 2.51 -15.23
CA GLY A 272 9.94 2.34 -16.15
C GLY A 272 10.56 0.94 -16.10
N GLU A 273 10.30 0.14 -15.06
CA GLU A 273 10.78 -1.26 -14.98
C GLU A 273 10.18 -2.14 -16.08
N GLU A 274 8.97 -1.84 -16.54
CA GLU A 274 8.28 -2.60 -17.59
C GLU A 274 8.86 -2.39 -18.99
N ILE A 275 9.61 -1.30 -19.19
CA ILE A 275 10.36 -0.98 -20.43
C ILE A 275 11.88 -0.98 -20.20
N GLY A 276 12.34 -1.44 -19.04
CA GLY A 276 13.77 -1.54 -18.72
C GLY A 276 14.52 -0.20 -18.65
N MET A 277 13.88 0.88 -18.19
CA MET A 277 14.56 2.16 -17.95
C MET A 277 15.78 1.97 -17.04
N VAL A 278 16.86 2.68 -17.37
CA VAL A 278 18.12 2.76 -16.60
C VAL A 278 18.23 4.14 -15.97
N ASP A 279 19.07 4.26 -14.94
CA ASP A 279 19.39 5.52 -14.28
C ASP A 279 19.83 6.57 -15.29
N THR A 280 19.35 7.79 -15.08
CA THR A 280 19.79 8.94 -15.86
C THR A 280 21.05 9.53 -15.22
N PRO A 281 22.13 9.74 -15.99
CA PRO A 281 23.27 10.50 -15.49
C PRO A 281 22.83 11.92 -15.14
N VAL A 282 23.01 12.31 -13.87
CA VAL A 282 22.72 13.66 -13.34
C VAL A 282 24.04 14.25 -12.84
N SER A 283 24.40 15.44 -13.33
CA SER A 283 25.60 16.15 -12.86
C SER A 283 25.37 16.79 -11.48
N TRP A 284 26.44 17.26 -10.83
CA TRP A 284 26.33 18.01 -9.58
C TRP A 284 25.48 19.28 -9.76
N GLU A 285 25.68 19.98 -10.88
CA GLU A 285 24.95 21.21 -11.20
C GLU A 285 23.46 20.97 -11.49
N GLU A 286 23.09 19.75 -11.86
CA GLU A 286 21.70 19.32 -12.09
C GLU A 286 21.09 18.63 -10.86
N THR A 287 21.90 18.29 -9.86
CA THR A 287 21.43 17.59 -8.65
C THR A 287 20.50 18.51 -7.87
N VAL A 288 19.33 17.98 -7.51
CA VAL A 288 18.30 18.68 -6.73
C VAL A 288 17.91 17.92 -5.49
N ASP A 289 18.23 16.62 -5.37
CA ASP A 289 17.93 15.81 -4.18
C ASP A 289 18.64 16.36 -2.93
N PRO A 290 17.93 16.69 -1.83
CA PRO A 290 18.55 17.13 -0.59
C PRO A 290 19.63 16.19 -0.05
N ALA A 291 19.48 14.86 -0.18
CA ALA A 291 20.50 13.92 0.28
C ALA A 291 21.82 14.06 -0.51
N GLY A 292 21.71 14.17 -1.84
CA GLY A 292 22.84 14.43 -2.73
C GLY A 292 23.48 15.80 -2.49
N LEU A 293 22.68 16.85 -2.34
CA LEU A 293 23.15 18.21 -2.06
C LEU A 293 23.90 18.30 -0.73
N ASN A 294 23.40 17.65 0.32
CA ASN A 294 24.05 17.62 1.63
C ASN A 294 25.36 16.81 1.62
N ALA A 295 25.48 15.81 0.74
CA ALA A 295 26.73 15.08 0.55
C ALA A 295 27.83 15.93 -0.10
N GLY A 296 27.44 16.95 -0.87
CA GLY A 296 28.35 17.88 -1.54
C GLY A 296 28.92 17.36 -2.87
N PRO A 297 29.62 18.23 -3.63
CA PRO A 297 30.03 17.96 -5.01
C PRO A 297 30.92 16.74 -5.20
N ASP A 298 31.69 16.37 -4.17
CA ASP A 298 32.63 15.24 -4.26
C ASP A 298 31.97 13.87 -4.02
N ARG A 299 30.74 13.85 -3.47
CA ARG A 299 30.10 12.61 -2.99
C ARG A 299 28.61 12.49 -3.31
N TYR A 300 27.99 13.47 -3.97
CA TYR A 300 26.56 13.46 -4.27
C TYR A 300 26.09 12.18 -4.96
N GLN A 301 26.90 11.56 -5.84
CA GLN A 301 26.50 10.33 -6.54
C GLN A 301 26.29 9.13 -5.60
N LEU A 302 26.84 9.17 -4.38
CA LEU A 302 26.67 8.10 -3.40
C LEU A 302 25.33 8.18 -2.65
N PHE A 303 24.66 9.33 -2.72
CA PHE A 303 23.48 9.64 -1.89
C PHE A 303 22.30 10.20 -2.66
N SER A 304 22.51 10.80 -3.84
CA SER A 304 21.45 11.36 -4.66
C SER A 304 20.58 10.25 -5.25
N ARG A 305 19.27 10.46 -5.13
CA ARG A 305 18.19 9.65 -5.68
C ARG A 305 17.65 10.20 -7.01
N ASP A 306 18.25 11.29 -7.52
CA ASP A 306 17.83 11.90 -8.79
C ASP A 306 17.92 10.96 -10.01
N PRO A 307 18.95 10.08 -10.16
CA PRO A 307 19.09 9.24 -11.35
C PRO A 307 17.87 8.35 -11.64
N GLU A 308 17.29 7.76 -10.60
CA GLU A 308 16.12 6.88 -10.65
C GLU A 308 14.79 7.63 -10.71
N ARG A 309 14.78 8.95 -10.43
CA ARG A 309 13.60 9.82 -10.47
C ARG A 309 13.40 10.53 -11.81
N SER A 310 14.25 10.30 -12.80
CA SER A 310 14.16 10.92 -14.13
C SER A 310 12.81 10.70 -14.86
N PRO A 311 12.38 11.63 -15.73
CA PRO A 311 11.11 11.53 -16.46
C PRO A 311 10.93 10.23 -17.27
N TYR A 312 9.70 9.73 -17.30
CA TYR A 312 9.32 8.51 -18.01
C TYR A 312 9.46 8.66 -19.54
N GLN A 313 9.93 7.61 -20.20
CA GLN A 313 10.24 7.60 -21.63
C GLN A 313 9.05 7.06 -22.47
N TRP A 314 8.08 7.93 -22.77
CA TRP A 314 6.88 7.57 -23.54
C TRP A 314 7.15 7.33 -25.02
N ASP A 315 7.89 8.24 -25.66
CA ASP A 315 8.21 8.18 -27.08
C ASP A 315 9.55 8.87 -27.40
N ASN A 316 9.85 9.08 -28.68
CA ASN A 316 11.10 9.70 -29.15
C ASN A 316 10.98 11.21 -29.46
N THR A 317 9.89 11.86 -29.03
CA THR A 317 9.69 13.30 -29.21
C THR A 317 10.37 14.10 -28.10
N THR A 318 10.18 15.43 -28.08
CA THR A 318 10.73 16.32 -27.04
C THR A 318 10.51 15.72 -25.64
N SER A 319 11.59 15.69 -24.85
CA SER A 319 11.59 15.16 -23.48
C SER A 319 10.94 13.78 -23.38
N ALA A 320 11.19 12.91 -24.37
CA ALA A 320 10.64 11.57 -24.47
C ALA A 320 9.11 11.48 -24.42
N GLY A 321 8.39 12.51 -24.85
CA GLY A 321 6.93 12.58 -24.78
C GLY A 321 6.38 12.77 -23.36
N PHE A 322 7.24 12.91 -22.34
CA PHE A 322 6.84 13.30 -20.99
C PHE A 322 6.30 14.73 -20.99
N SER A 323 7.03 15.68 -21.58
CA SER A 323 6.65 17.10 -21.66
C SER A 323 6.90 17.65 -23.07
N ASN A 324 6.17 18.70 -23.47
CA ASN A 324 6.50 19.49 -24.65
C ASN A 324 7.64 20.51 -24.41
N ASN A 325 8.07 20.67 -23.15
CA ASN A 325 9.17 21.52 -22.75
C ASN A 325 10.49 20.76 -22.82
N THR A 326 11.53 21.38 -23.38
CA THR A 326 12.89 20.79 -23.46
C THR A 326 13.62 20.80 -22.11
N ASN A 327 13.16 21.65 -21.18
CA ASN A 327 13.74 21.78 -19.84
C ASN A 327 12.74 21.22 -18.82
N THR A 328 13.04 20.04 -18.31
CA THR A 328 12.25 19.33 -17.30
C THR A 328 12.91 19.46 -15.93
N TRP A 329 12.19 19.14 -14.86
CA TRP A 329 12.70 19.29 -13.49
C TRP A 329 13.94 18.42 -13.19
N LEU A 330 14.06 17.28 -13.87
CA LEU A 330 15.27 16.47 -14.00
C LEU A 330 15.51 16.17 -15.48
N PRO A 331 16.77 15.96 -15.90
CA PRO A 331 17.07 15.61 -17.28
C PRO A 331 16.44 14.26 -17.67
N VAL A 332 16.02 14.16 -18.93
CA VAL A 332 15.58 12.91 -19.54
C VAL A 332 16.80 12.10 -19.98
N ASN A 333 16.78 10.77 -19.77
CA ASN A 333 17.88 9.92 -20.22
C ASN A 333 18.09 10.04 -21.73
N SER A 334 19.31 10.29 -22.18
CA SER A 334 19.65 10.42 -23.60
C SER A 334 19.31 9.20 -24.47
N ASN A 335 19.12 8.01 -23.87
CA ASN A 335 18.75 6.79 -24.57
C ASN A 335 17.27 6.73 -25.00
N TYR A 336 16.45 7.72 -24.65
CA TYR A 336 15.02 7.74 -24.94
C TYR A 336 14.67 7.62 -26.42
N LEU A 337 15.60 7.97 -27.32
CA LEU A 337 15.42 7.82 -28.76
C LEU A 337 15.26 6.36 -29.21
N THR A 338 15.79 5.41 -28.43
CA THR A 338 15.78 3.98 -28.74
C THR A 338 15.10 3.13 -27.66
N LEU A 339 15.13 3.58 -26.40
CA LEU A 339 14.46 2.94 -25.28
C LEU A 339 13.27 3.82 -24.90
N ASN A 340 12.08 3.50 -25.38
CA ASN A 340 10.84 4.19 -25.00
C ASN A 340 9.64 3.28 -25.29
N LEU A 341 8.52 3.57 -24.65
CA LEU A 341 7.32 2.76 -24.77
C LEU A 341 6.82 2.64 -26.22
N ALA A 342 6.79 3.73 -26.99
CA ALA A 342 6.29 3.72 -28.36
C ALA A 342 7.10 2.80 -29.28
N GLU A 343 8.44 2.80 -29.17
CA GLU A 343 9.31 1.87 -29.89
C GLU A 343 9.09 0.42 -29.44
N GLU A 344 8.95 0.18 -28.13
CA GLU A 344 8.72 -1.16 -27.58
C GLU A 344 7.35 -1.76 -27.95
N ILE A 345 6.31 -0.94 -28.12
CA ILE A 345 5.01 -1.36 -28.64
C ILE A 345 5.16 -1.84 -30.10
N ASN A 346 5.95 -1.13 -30.91
CA ASN A 346 6.13 -1.43 -32.33
C ASN A 346 7.11 -2.58 -32.59
N ALA A 347 8.07 -2.82 -31.69
CA ALA A 347 9.04 -3.89 -31.81
C ALA A 347 8.39 -5.29 -31.77
N ASN A 348 8.87 -6.24 -32.57
CA ASN A 348 8.32 -7.62 -32.56
C ASN A 348 8.50 -8.31 -31.20
N VAL A 349 9.57 -7.98 -30.49
CA VAL A 349 9.95 -8.50 -29.18
C VAL A 349 10.52 -7.32 -28.38
N SER A 350 10.04 -7.12 -27.15
CA SER A 350 10.41 -5.99 -26.29
C SER A 350 10.14 -6.34 -24.82
N HIS A 351 10.77 -5.63 -23.89
CA HIS A 351 10.56 -5.79 -22.46
C HIS A 351 9.09 -5.57 -22.09
N TYR A 352 8.48 -4.54 -22.68
CA TYR A 352 7.07 -4.21 -22.56
C TYR A 352 6.17 -5.41 -22.87
N LYS A 353 6.39 -6.06 -24.02
CA LYS A 353 5.58 -7.21 -24.43
C LYS A 353 5.81 -8.42 -23.54
N VAL A 354 7.03 -8.62 -23.05
CA VAL A 354 7.33 -9.66 -22.05
C VAL A 354 6.54 -9.36 -20.77
N TYR A 355 6.63 -8.14 -20.24
CA TYR A 355 5.92 -7.69 -19.04
C TYR A 355 4.41 -7.86 -19.16
N GLN A 356 3.79 -7.41 -20.25
CA GLN A 356 2.36 -7.61 -20.51
C GLN A 356 1.96 -9.09 -20.45
N ASN A 357 2.76 -9.98 -21.05
CA ASN A 357 2.51 -11.42 -20.98
C ASN A 357 2.60 -11.92 -19.52
N LEU A 358 3.61 -11.50 -18.76
CA LEU A 358 3.77 -11.89 -17.35
C LEU A 358 2.56 -11.52 -16.50
N VAL A 359 2.11 -10.27 -16.62
CA VAL A 359 0.98 -9.76 -15.85
C VAL A 359 -0.33 -10.39 -16.32
N SER A 360 -0.51 -10.62 -17.63
CA SER A 360 -1.72 -11.29 -18.14
C SER A 360 -1.87 -12.71 -17.57
N GLU A 361 -0.77 -13.45 -17.45
CA GLU A 361 -0.75 -14.81 -16.89
C GLU A 361 -0.98 -14.81 -15.38
N ARG A 362 -0.61 -13.75 -14.66
CA ARG A 362 -0.93 -13.60 -13.23
C ARG A 362 -2.43 -13.66 -12.94
N ALA A 363 -3.31 -13.49 -13.93
CA ALA A 363 -4.75 -13.69 -13.74
C ALA A 363 -5.13 -15.18 -13.52
N SER A 364 -4.26 -16.13 -13.86
CA SER A 364 -4.53 -17.57 -13.67
C SER A 364 -4.69 -17.91 -12.19
N LYS A 365 -5.49 -18.95 -11.89
CA LYS A 365 -5.67 -19.38 -10.50
C LYS A 365 -4.35 -19.87 -9.90
N THR A 366 -3.56 -20.59 -10.69
CA THR A 366 -2.25 -21.12 -10.27
C THR A 366 -1.29 -20.00 -9.88
N LEU A 367 -1.16 -18.93 -10.67
CA LEU A 367 -0.24 -17.85 -10.35
C LEU A 367 -0.76 -16.97 -9.19
N ARG A 368 -2.07 -16.80 -9.04
CA ARG A 368 -2.66 -16.09 -7.89
C ARG A 368 -2.61 -16.85 -6.58
N ARG A 369 -2.77 -18.17 -6.60
CA ARG A 369 -3.07 -18.98 -5.39
C ARG A 369 -2.22 -20.23 -5.21
N GLY A 370 -1.55 -20.67 -6.26
CA GLY A 370 -0.76 -21.90 -6.24
C GLY A 370 0.44 -21.80 -5.30
N SER A 371 0.80 -22.94 -4.71
CA SER A 371 2.05 -23.12 -3.97
C SER A 371 3.25 -22.89 -4.88
N VAL A 372 4.37 -22.48 -4.27
CA VAL A 372 5.66 -22.35 -4.94
C VAL A 372 6.61 -23.46 -4.47
N ASN A 373 7.39 -24.02 -5.38
CA ASN A 373 8.54 -24.85 -5.02
C ASN A 373 9.76 -24.31 -5.77
N ILE A 374 10.77 -23.84 -5.05
CA ILE A 374 11.95 -23.17 -5.59
C ILE A 374 13.21 -24.01 -5.39
N THR A 375 14.13 -23.99 -6.36
CA THR A 375 15.39 -24.72 -6.34
C THR A 375 16.42 -23.99 -7.19
N VAL A 376 17.69 -24.30 -6.94
CA VAL A 376 18.82 -23.87 -7.79
C VAL A 376 19.32 -25.03 -8.65
N ILE A 377 19.70 -24.74 -9.90
CA ILE A 377 20.28 -25.69 -10.85
C ILE A 377 21.48 -25.02 -11.55
N GLY A 378 22.66 -25.13 -10.96
CA GLY A 378 23.81 -24.31 -11.40
C GLY A 378 23.49 -22.83 -11.18
N ASP A 379 23.61 -22.02 -12.22
CA ASP A 379 23.26 -20.59 -12.18
C ASP A 379 21.80 -20.30 -12.53
N VAL A 380 20.95 -21.32 -12.59
CA VAL A 380 19.52 -21.16 -12.87
C VAL A 380 18.72 -21.22 -11.57
N LEU A 381 18.00 -20.13 -11.28
CA LEU A 381 16.90 -20.15 -10.32
C LEU A 381 15.69 -20.77 -11.01
N ALA A 382 15.17 -21.85 -10.45
CA ALA A 382 14.03 -22.55 -11.00
C ALA A 382 12.92 -22.65 -9.96
N PHE A 383 11.68 -22.35 -10.33
CA PHE A 383 10.55 -22.59 -9.43
C PHE A 383 9.30 -23.05 -10.17
N THR A 384 8.46 -23.80 -9.48
CA THR A 384 7.14 -24.18 -9.99
C THR A 384 6.04 -23.43 -9.25
N ARG A 385 4.96 -23.14 -9.95
CA ARG A 385 3.67 -22.73 -9.37
C ARG A 385 2.65 -23.78 -9.73
N CYS A 386 2.05 -24.39 -8.72
CA CYS A 386 1.03 -25.42 -8.88
C CYS A 386 -0.05 -25.29 -7.83
N VAL A 387 -1.22 -25.79 -8.14
CA VAL A 387 -2.28 -25.99 -7.16
C VAL A 387 -2.18 -27.45 -6.71
N SER A 388 -2.00 -27.71 -5.41
CA SER A 388 -1.78 -29.09 -4.96
C SER A 388 -3.02 -29.98 -5.22
N ILE A 389 -2.78 -31.24 -5.62
CA ILE A 389 -3.81 -32.25 -5.85
C ILE A 389 -4.14 -32.92 -4.51
N GLY A 390 -5.42 -32.99 -4.20
CA GLY A 390 -5.91 -33.57 -2.96
C GLY A 390 -5.98 -35.08 -3.00
N GLY A 391 -5.02 -35.73 -2.35
CA GLY A 391 -5.20 -37.09 -1.81
C GLY A 391 -5.07 -38.23 -2.82
N GLY A 392 -4.07 -39.07 -2.61
CA GLY A 392 -4.08 -40.45 -3.10
C GLY A 392 -2.76 -40.96 -3.68
N GLY A 393 -1.89 -41.50 -2.82
CA GLY A 393 -0.89 -42.50 -3.22
C GLY A 393 0.56 -42.01 -3.35
N ASP A 394 1.36 -42.37 -2.34
CA ASP A 394 2.81 -42.66 -2.37
C ASP A 394 3.66 -41.94 -3.43
N VAL A 395 3.92 -40.65 -3.21
CA VAL A 395 5.20 -40.04 -3.59
C VAL A 395 5.85 -39.61 -2.29
N GLN A 396 7.01 -40.19 -1.97
CA GLN A 396 7.76 -39.89 -0.76
C GLN A 396 7.97 -38.38 -0.62
N GLU A 397 7.28 -37.79 0.37
CA GLU A 397 7.42 -36.41 0.81
C GLU A 397 8.86 -36.15 1.26
N GLN A 398 9.63 -35.49 0.40
CA GLN A 398 10.63 -34.52 0.85
C GLN A 398 10.11 -33.13 0.50
N SER A 399 8.95 -32.78 1.05
CA SER A 399 8.31 -31.48 0.88
C SER A 399 8.44 -30.67 2.17
N ILE A 400 9.15 -29.55 2.08
CA ILE A 400 9.14 -28.50 3.09
C ILE A 400 7.68 -28.07 3.31
N PRO A 401 7.15 -28.05 4.55
CA PRO A 401 5.79 -27.63 4.79
C PRO A 401 5.67 -26.11 4.67
N ILE A 402 5.18 -25.62 3.52
CA ILE A 402 4.95 -24.18 3.31
C ILE A 402 3.63 -23.77 4.00
N LYS A 403 3.74 -22.85 4.96
CA LYS A 403 2.71 -22.44 5.93
C LYS A 403 1.54 -21.61 5.37
N ASN A 404 1.40 -21.44 4.06
CA ASN A 404 0.35 -20.60 3.46
C ASN A 404 -0.68 -21.43 2.70
N ARG A 405 -1.49 -22.21 3.44
CA ARG A 405 -2.61 -22.97 2.89
C ARG A 405 -3.91 -22.17 2.99
N ALA A 406 -4.57 -21.93 1.87
CA ALA A 406 -6.00 -21.63 1.85
C ALA A 406 -6.70 -22.60 0.89
N GLN A 407 -7.75 -23.24 1.42
CA GLN A 407 -8.71 -24.14 0.78
C GLN A 407 -8.26 -25.59 0.51
N THR A 408 -9.20 -26.50 0.81
CA THR A 408 -9.11 -27.95 0.71
C THR A 408 -8.96 -28.38 -0.74
N LEU A 409 -8.03 -29.30 -0.96
CA LEU A 409 -7.52 -29.71 -2.26
C LEU A 409 -8.53 -30.38 -3.23
N GLU A 410 -9.79 -30.59 -2.81
CA GLU A 410 -10.82 -31.24 -3.62
C GLU A 410 -11.42 -30.32 -4.71
N GLU A 411 -11.15 -29.01 -4.69
CA GLU A 411 -11.77 -28.03 -5.60
C GLU A 411 -10.91 -27.66 -6.84
N LEU A 412 -9.74 -28.28 -7.05
CA LEU A 412 -8.71 -27.76 -7.96
C LEU A 412 -8.13 -28.79 -8.97
N GLU A 413 -8.84 -29.88 -9.26
CA GLU A 413 -8.50 -30.78 -10.37
C GLU A 413 -8.57 -30.04 -11.73
N GLY A 414 -7.51 -30.13 -12.55
CA GLY A 414 -7.52 -29.71 -13.96
C GLY A 414 -6.87 -28.36 -14.32
N GLU A 415 -6.12 -27.72 -13.42
CA GLU A 415 -5.48 -26.42 -13.65
C GLU A 415 -3.98 -26.53 -14.01
N ASP A 416 -3.46 -25.52 -14.73
CA ASP A 416 -2.12 -25.52 -15.32
C ASP A 416 -1.00 -25.40 -14.27
N THR A 417 0.11 -26.12 -14.47
CA THR A 417 1.35 -25.93 -13.70
C THR A 417 2.31 -25.05 -14.49
N TYR A 418 2.94 -24.10 -13.79
CA TYR A 418 3.96 -23.21 -14.36
C TYR A 418 5.34 -23.66 -13.87
N ILE A 419 6.31 -23.74 -14.77
CA ILE A 419 7.73 -23.98 -14.47
C ILE A 419 8.54 -22.77 -14.94
N VAL A 420 9.06 -21.99 -14.00
CA VAL A 420 9.84 -20.78 -14.29
C VAL A 420 11.32 -21.11 -14.17
N LEU A 421 12.08 -20.77 -15.20
CA LEU A 421 13.53 -20.92 -15.25
C LEU A 421 14.15 -19.56 -15.54
N VAL A 422 14.96 -19.05 -14.62
CA VAL A 422 15.70 -17.79 -14.79
C VAL A 422 17.18 -18.07 -14.63
N ASN A 423 17.92 -18.00 -15.72
CA ASN A 423 19.37 -18.06 -15.68
C ASN A 423 19.92 -16.72 -15.18
N LEU A 424 20.64 -16.75 -14.07
CA LEU A 424 21.27 -15.58 -13.45
C LEU A 424 22.79 -15.56 -13.70
N GLY A 425 23.31 -16.58 -14.37
CA GLY A 425 24.71 -16.66 -14.78
C GLY A 425 24.97 -15.93 -16.10
N SER A 426 26.25 -15.65 -16.36
CA SER A 426 26.73 -15.03 -17.60
C SER A 426 26.85 -16.01 -18.78
N GLU A 427 26.77 -17.32 -18.52
CA GLU A 427 26.86 -18.38 -19.52
C GLU A 427 25.53 -19.09 -19.71
N THR A 428 25.33 -19.69 -20.89
CA THR A 428 24.13 -20.50 -21.16
C THR A 428 24.13 -21.79 -20.33
N ALA A 429 23.04 -22.03 -19.59
CA ALA A 429 22.83 -23.27 -18.85
C ALA A 429 21.85 -24.23 -19.55
N THR A 430 22.10 -25.53 -19.43
CA THR A 430 21.17 -26.59 -19.89
C THR A 430 20.48 -27.22 -18.67
N VAL A 431 19.15 -27.22 -18.66
CA VAL A 431 18.34 -27.75 -17.56
C VAL A 431 17.50 -28.94 -18.00
N ASN A 432 17.64 -30.08 -17.31
CA ASN A 432 16.74 -31.22 -17.48
C ASN A 432 15.52 -31.08 -16.56
N VAL A 433 14.44 -30.51 -17.12
CA VAL A 433 13.22 -30.19 -16.38
C VAL A 433 12.53 -31.47 -15.85
N THR A 434 12.50 -32.54 -16.65
CA THR A 434 11.90 -33.83 -16.28
C THR A 434 12.60 -34.48 -15.08
N GLN A 435 13.93 -34.39 -15.05
CA GLN A 435 14.71 -34.93 -13.93
C GLN A 435 14.43 -34.16 -12.64
N LYS A 436 14.20 -32.85 -12.73
CA LYS A 436 14.09 -31.98 -11.56
C LYS A 436 12.66 -31.87 -11.01
N PHE A 437 11.66 -31.85 -11.88
CA PHE A 437 10.25 -31.60 -11.51
C PHE A 437 9.33 -32.80 -11.72
N GLY A 438 9.90 -33.99 -11.96
CA GLY A 438 9.16 -35.23 -12.15
C GLY A 438 8.85 -35.51 -13.63
N LYS A 439 8.32 -36.71 -13.90
CA LYS A 439 8.11 -37.19 -15.27
C LYS A 439 7.04 -36.37 -15.99
N ILE A 440 7.47 -35.44 -16.84
CA ILE A 440 6.62 -34.71 -17.77
C ILE A 440 6.33 -35.63 -18.97
N THR A 441 5.07 -35.98 -19.17
CA THR A 441 4.64 -36.91 -20.24
C THR A 441 3.98 -36.23 -21.42
N ASN A 442 3.73 -34.93 -21.33
CA ASN A 442 3.03 -34.13 -22.33
C ASN A 442 3.98 -33.13 -23.00
N ASP A 443 3.63 -32.67 -24.20
CA ASP A 443 4.28 -31.52 -24.82
C ASP A 443 4.17 -30.29 -23.91
N LEU A 444 5.19 -29.45 -23.97
CA LEU A 444 5.33 -28.30 -23.09
C LEU A 444 5.12 -27.02 -23.91
N THR A 445 4.35 -26.03 -23.43
CA THR A 445 4.12 -24.77 -24.16
C THR A 445 4.87 -23.59 -23.55
N VAL A 446 5.76 -22.95 -24.29
CA VAL A 446 6.31 -21.66 -23.91
C VAL A 446 5.22 -20.61 -23.87
N VAL A 447 4.96 -20.10 -22.67
CA VAL A 447 3.97 -19.04 -22.45
C VAL A 447 4.61 -17.67 -22.65
N THR A 448 5.81 -17.47 -22.08
CA THR A 448 6.63 -16.28 -22.29
C THR A 448 8.12 -16.64 -22.22
N ALA A 449 8.95 -15.77 -22.79
CA ALA A 449 10.40 -15.89 -22.76
C ALA A 449 11.01 -14.49 -22.81
N SER A 450 12.18 -14.31 -22.19
CA SER A 450 12.94 -13.05 -22.28
C SER A 450 13.29 -12.72 -23.73
N ILE A 451 13.48 -11.44 -24.04
CA ILE A 451 14.01 -10.96 -25.31
C ILE A 451 15.37 -11.61 -25.66
N GLN A 452 16.14 -11.99 -24.63
CA GLN A 452 17.45 -12.64 -24.74
C GLN A 452 17.38 -14.17 -24.94
N SER A 453 16.18 -14.75 -24.80
CA SER A 453 15.97 -16.20 -24.98
C SER A 453 16.03 -16.58 -26.45
N ASN A 454 16.42 -17.81 -26.76
CA ASN A 454 16.22 -18.40 -28.09
C ASN A 454 14.81 -18.98 -28.28
N TYR A 455 14.05 -19.10 -27.20
CA TYR A 455 12.68 -19.62 -27.23
C TYR A 455 11.68 -18.49 -27.43
N ARG A 456 10.55 -18.82 -28.06
CA ARG A 456 9.42 -17.92 -28.25
C ARG A 456 8.15 -18.66 -27.86
N ARG A 457 7.07 -17.91 -27.61
CA ARG A 457 5.76 -18.46 -27.26
C ARG A 457 5.34 -19.54 -28.27
N GLY A 458 4.95 -20.71 -27.79
CA GLY A 458 4.58 -21.86 -28.63
C GLY A 458 4.96 -23.21 -28.04
N SER A 459 4.53 -24.29 -28.69
CA SER A 459 4.79 -25.66 -28.22
C SER A 459 6.23 -26.11 -28.48
N ILE A 460 6.84 -26.76 -27.50
CA ILE A 460 8.11 -27.47 -27.57
C ILE A 460 7.81 -28.98 -27.54
N PRO A 461 8.29 -29.77 -28.51
CA PRO A 461 8.10 -31.21 -28.53
C PRO A 461 8.71 -31.89 -27.30
N ALA A 462 8.01 -32.87 -26.72
CA ALA A 462 8.49 -33.64 -25.56
C ALA A 462 9.86 -34.33 -25.76
N SER A 463 10.31 -34.54 -27.00
CA SER A 463 11.65 -35.09 -27.31
C SER A 463 12.80 -34.13 -26.96
N ASP A 464 12.56 -32.82 -27.03
CA ASP A 464 13.55 -31.80 -26.69
C ASP A 464 13.62 -31.58 -25.17
N VAL A 465 12.58 -32.02 -24.44
CA VAL A 465 12.46 -32.00 -22.98
C VAL A 465 13.39 -33.04 -22.30
N VAL A 466 14.02 -33.93 -23.09
CA VAL A 466 14.98 -34.94 -22.62
C VAL A 466 16.39 -34.74 -23.21
N ALA A 467 16.57 -33.90 -24.25
CA ALA A 467 17.88 -33.62 -24.85
C ALA A 467 17.92 -32.35 -25.76
N THR A 468 18.18 -31.16 -25.21
CA THR A 468 18.76 -30.01 -25.94
C THR A 468 19.49 -29.13 -24.92
N SER A 469 20.83 -28.92 -24.94
CA SER A 469 21.80 -28.78 -26.04
C SER A 469 21.49 -27.57 -26.92
N VAL A 470 22.21 -26.47 -26.71
CA VAL A 470 22.42 -25.46 -27.76
C VAL A 470 23.92 -25.40 -28.01
N PHE A 471 24.38 -25.95 -29.14
CA PHE A 471 25.75 -25.79 -29.61
C PHE A 471 25.78 -24.68 -30.68
N MET A 472 26.63 -23.67 -30.44
CA MET A 472 27.36 -22.76 -31.34
C MET A 472 26.61 -22.15 -32.56
N MET A 473 26.59 -20.83 -32.76
CA MET A 473 27.74 -19.91 -32.77
C MET A 473 27.26 -18.44 -32.60
N ALA A 474 28.08 -17.65 -31.89
CA ALA A 474 28.12 -16.19 -31.80
C ALA A 474 27.21 -15.46 -30.75
N VAL A 475 27.91 -15.01 -29.69
CA VAL A 475 27.72 -13.81 -28.83
C VAL A 475 26.40 -13.65 -28.05
N ASN A 476 26.55 -13.70 -26.71
CA ASN A 476 25.67 -13.27 -25.62
C ASN A 476 24.22 -13.80 -25.60
N SER A 477 23.91 -14.73 -24.69
CA SER A 477 22.51 -15.10 -24.41
C SER A 477 22.31 -15.69 -23.00
N ILE A 478 21.61 -14.92 -22.15
CA ILE A 478 20.94 -15.39 -20.93
C ILE A 478 19.53 -15.83 -21.36
N SER A 479 19.10 -17.06 -21.06
CA SER A 479 17.81 -17.61 -21.51
C SER A 479 16.90 -17.94 -20.32
N ALA A 480 15.67 -17.42 -20.37
CA ALA A 480 14.55 -17.83 -19.51
C ALA A 480 13.45 -18.49 -20.38
N VAL A 481 12.86 -19.60 -19.89
CA VAL A 481 11.85 -20.41 -20.59
C VAL A 481 10.79 -20.85 -19.59
N LEU A 482 9.51 -20.65 -19.92
CA LEU A 482 8.36 -21.21 -19.19
C LEU A 482 7.71 -22.33 -20.02
N LEU A 483 7.02 -23.30 -19.41
CA LEU A 483 6.27 -24.36 -20.07
C LEU A 483 4.89 -24.62 -19.41
N CYS A 484 3.77 -24.61 -20.17
CA CYS A 484 2.38 -24.86 -19.68
C CYS A 484 1.50 -25.72 -20.62
N LEU A 485 0.39 -26.25 -20.08
CA LEU A 485 -0.79 -26.79 -20.79
C LEU A 485 -1.94 -25.74 -20.69
N LEU A 486 -3.10 -25.93 -21.32
CA LEU A 486 -4.17 -24.91 -21.45
C LEU A 486 -5.56 -25.47 -21.08
N ALA A 487 -6.35 -24.74 -20.27
CA ALA A 487 -7.68 -24.21 -20.67
C ALA A 487 -8.54 -23.55 -19.53
N VAL A 488 -9.00 -22.32 -19.83
CA VAL A 488 -10.27 -21.61 -19.52
C VAL A 488 -10.73 -21.34 -18.06
N THR A 489 -11.02 -20.05 -17.87
CA THR A 489 -11.39 -19.27 -16.69
C THR A 489 -12.65 -19.67 -15.91
N CYS A 490 -12.59 -19.49 -14.59
CA CYS A 490 -13.68 -18.93 -13.78
C CYS A 490 -13.10 -17.96 -12.75
N ALA A 491 -13.62 -16.72 -12.71
CA ALA A 491 -13.33 -15.75 -11.68
C ALA A 491 -13.97 -16.20 -10.36
N ASN A 492 -13.19 -16.20 -9.26
CA ASN A 492 -13.73 -16.38 -7.92
C ASN A 492 -13.27 -15.23 -7.01
N THR A 493 -14.25 -14.56 -6.42
CA THR A 493 -14.25 -13.25 -5.75
C THR A 493 -13.88 -13.31 -4.26
N ASP A 494 -12.97 -14.19 -3.88
CA ASP A 494 -12.79 -14.57 -2.45
C ASP A 494 -11.68 -13.82 -1.69
N GLN A 495 -10.98 -12.87 -2.33
CA GLN A 495 -9.91 -12.12 -1.66
C GLN A 495 -9.95 -10.62 -1.95
N ASP A 496 -9.51 -9.85 -0.96
CA ASP A 496 -9.30 -8.43 -1.08
C ASP A 496 -8.36 -8.14 -2.25
N TRP A 497 -8.68 -7.08 -3.01
CA TRP A 497 -8.03 -6.77 -4.28
C TRP A 497 -6.50 -6.72 -4.19
N TRP A 498 -5.95 -6.21 -3.07
CA TRP A 498 -4.52 -5.97 -2.87
C TRP A 498 -3.68 -7.25 -2.86
N ARG A 499 -4.26 -8.44 -2.58
CA ARG A 499 -3.51 -9.71 -2.49
C ARG A 499 -3.06 -10.25 -3.84
N THR A 500 -3.87 -10.07 -4.87
CA THR A 500 -3.56 -10.62 -6.21
C THR A 500 -3.28 -9.52 -7.23
N SER A 501 -3.05 -8.30 -6.75
CA SER A 501 -2.79 -7.16 -7.61
C SER A 501 -1.35 -7.11 -8.10
N VAL A 502 -1.17 -6.42 -9.22
CA VAL A 502 0.07 -5.71 -9.52
C VAL A 502 -0.13 -4.27 -9.06
N ILE A 503 0.70 -3.84 -8.11
CA ILE A 503 0.77 -2.46 -7.62
C ILE A 503 1.85 -1.74 -8.43
N TYR A 504 1.53 -0.60 -9.01
CA TYR A 504 2.44 0.19 -9.82
C TYR A 504 2.69 1.54 -9.13
N GLN A 505 3.95 1.81 -8.78
CA GLN A 505 4.34 3.10 -8.22
C GLN A 505 4.45 4.12 -9.37
N VAL A 506 3.72 5.21 -9.23
CA VAL A 506 3.81 6.39 -10.08
C VAL A 506 4.48 7.50 -9.27
N TYR A 507 5.60 8.00 -9.77
CA TYR A 507 6.23 9.22 -9.26
C TYR A 507 5.70 10.45 -10.04
N PRO A 508 4.75 11.24 -9.49
CA PRO A 508 3.97 12.22 -10.26
C PRO A 508 4.81 13.18 -11.09
N ARG A 509 5.87 13.76 -10.49
CA ARG A 509 6.76 14.73 -11.12
C ARG A 509 7.41 14.24 -12.41
N SER A 510 7.53 12.93 -12.58
CA SER A 510 8.25 12.30 -13.70
C SER A 510 7.36 11.43 -14.58
N PHE A 511 6.06 11.34 -14.29
CA PHE A 511 5.20 10.42 -15.03
C PHE A 511 4.69 11.03 -16.33
N LYS A 512 3.97 12.16 -16.29
CA LYS A 512 3.48 12.84 -17.50
C LYS A 512 3.15 14.30 -17.18
N ASP A 513 3.73 15.22 -17.95
CA ASP A 513 3.46 16.65 -17.91
C ASP A 513 2.47 17.02 -19.03
N THR A 514 1.39 17.71 -18.68
CA THR A 514 0.34 18.13 -19.61
C THR A 514 0.24 19.64 -19.81
N ASP A 515 0.85 20.45 -18.96
CA ASP A 515 0.80 21.92 -19.06
C ASP A 515 2.12 22.56 -19.57
N GLY A 516 3.18 21.76 -19.66
CA GLY A 516 4.47 22.12 -20.22
C GLY A 516 5.40 22.86 -19.27
N ASP A 517 5.15 22.83 -17.96
CA ASP A 517 6.03 23.44 -16.97
C ASP A 517 7.31 22.63 -16.68
N GLY A 518 7.39 21.39 -17.19
CA GLY A 518 8.51 20.48 -17.01
C GLY A 518 8.37 19.52 -15.82
N VAL A 519 7.22 19.51 -15.14
CA VAL A 519 6.86 18.65 -14.01
C VAL A 519 5.58 17.89 -14.34
N GLY A 520 5.54 16.60 -14.00
CA GLY A 520 4.35 15.79 -14.22
C GLY A 520 3.21 16.11 -13.24
N ASP A 521 1.98 15.99 -13.71
CA ASP A 521 0.78 16.47 -13.03
C ASP A 521 -0.36 15.42 -12.99
N LEU A 522 -1.43 15.70 -12.24
CA LEU A 522 -2.55 14.77 -12.04
C LEU A 522 -3.32 14.48 -13.34
N LYS A 523 -3.43 15.44 -14.26
CA LYS A 523 -4.06 15.21 -15.57
C LYS A 523 -3.21 14.30 -16.43
N GLY A 524 -1.89 14.41 -16.33
CA GLY A 524 -0.96 13.49 -16.97
C GLY A 524 -1.14 12.06 -16.46
N ILE A 525 -1.28 11.89 -15.15
CA ILE A 525 -1.59 10.57 -14.57
C ILE A 525 -2.96 10.08 -15.05
N GLU A 526 -3.99 10.94 -15.03
CA GLU A 526 -5.33 10.62 -15.52
C GLU A 526 -5.29 10.16 -16.99
N GLU A 527 -4.61 10.89 -17.88
CA GLU A 527 -4.47 10.58 -19.30
C GLU A 527 -3.88 9.18 -19.53
N LYS A 528 -2.99 8.74 -18.62
CA LYS A 528 -2.26 7.47 -18.72
C LYS A 528 -2.86 6.32 -17.90
N LEU A 529 -4.00 6.50 -17.24
CA LEU A 529 -4.67 5.40 -16.54
C LEU A 529 -5.09 4.25 -17.48
N ASP A 530 -5.48 4.56 -18.73
CA ASP A 530 -5.79 3.52 -19.73
C ASP A 530 -4.57 2.65 -20.04
N TYR A 531 -3.39 3.26 -20.14
CA TYR A 531 -2.12 2.54 -20.29
C TYR A 531 -1.86 1.60 -19.11
N LEU A 532 -1.99 2.09 -17.87
CA LEU A 532 -1.80 1.25 -16.67
C LEU A 532 -2.78 0.08 -16.64
N LYS A 533 -4.04 0.33 -17.02
CA LYS A 533 -5.04 -0.72 -17.15
C LYS A 533 -4.65 -1.77 -18.20
N ASP A 534 -4.17 -1.34 -19.36
CA ASP A 534 -3.82 -2.20 -20.50
C ASP A 534 -2.61 -3.11 -20.20
N ILE A 535 -1.66 -2.65 -19.37
CA ILE A 535 -0.55 -3.50 -18.91
C ILE A 535 -0.93 -4.42 -17.74
N GLY A 536 -2.20 -4.37 -17.30
CA GLY A 536 -2.76 -5.27 -16.30
C GLY A 536 -2.57 -4.84 -14.84
N VAL A 537 -2.17 -3.59 -14.60
CA VAL A 537 -2.10 -3.02 -13.25
C VAL A 537 -3.49 -2.99 -12.61
N ASN A 538 -3.54 -3.21 -11.30
CA ASN A 538 -4.78 -3.16 -10.51
C ASN A 538 -4.73 -2.11 -9.43
N GLY A 539 -3.55 -1.83 -8.86
CA GLY A 539 -3.32 -0.78 -7.88
C GLY A 539 -2.29 0.23 -8.38
N VAL A 540 -2.56 1.51 -8.23
CA VAL A 540 -1.63 2.60 -8.51
C VAL A 540 -1.26 3.24 -7.18
N TRP A 541 0.02 3.19 -6.82
CA TRP A 541 0.56 3.91 -5.68
C TRP A 541 1.10 5.25 -6.18
N LEU A 542 0.49 6.35 -5.73
CA LEU A 542 0.96 7.69 -6.01
C LEU A 542 1.91 8.13 -4.90
N SER A 543 3.14 8.49 -5.25
CA SER A 543 4.01 9.30 -4.36
C SER A 543 3.31 10.62 -3.98
N PRO A 544 3.77 11.34 -2.94
CA PRO A 544 3.05 12.48 -2.35
C PRO A 544 2.62 13.55 -3.36
N ILE A 545 1.36 13.98 -3.25
CA ILE A 545 0.77 15.07 -4.07
C ILE A 545 0.31 16.27 -3.22
N TYR A 546 0.62 16.26 -1.92
CA TYR A 546 0.18 17.28 -0.97
C TYR A 546 0.81 18.64 -1.25
N ARG A 547 0.13 19.70 -0.81
CA ARG A 547 0.70 21.05 -0.75
C ARG A 547 2.04 21.04 -0.03
N SER A 548 3.10 21.49 -0.70
CA SER A 548 4.48 21.38 -0.20
C SER A 548 5.38 22.50 -0.76
N PRO A 549 6.38 22.99 0.01
CA PRO A 549 7.45 23.86 -0.50
C PRO A 549 8.42 23.15 -1.47
N MET A 550 8.29 21.83 -1.65
CA MET A 550 9.09 20.99 -2.55
C MET A 550 10.57 20.88 -2.16
N ALA A 551 10.91 21.06 -0.89
CA ALA A 551 12.27 20.86 -0.39
C ALA A 551 12.74 19.40 -0.49
N ASP A 552 11.80 18.46 -0.40
CA ASP A 552 11.99 17.03 -0.69
C ASP A 552 10.81 16.55 -1.55
N PHE A 553 10.49 17.32 -2.59
CA PHE A 553 9.66 16.89 -3.72
C PHE A 553 8.24 16.39 -3.35
N GLY A 554 7.65 16.94 -2.28
CA GLY A 554 6.30 16.59 -1.83
C GLY A 554 6.27 15.89 -0.47
N TYR A 555 7.40 15.40 0.03
CA TYR A 555 7.50 14.78 1.36
C TYR A 555 7.50 15.84 2.49
N ASP A 556 7.97 17.07 2.23
CA ASP A 556 7.83 18.21 3.13
C ASP A 556 6.42 18.82 3.05
N ILE A 557 5.44 18.21 3.74
CA ILE A 557 4.01 18.58 3.64
C ILE A 557 3.68 19.86 4.42
N ALA A 558 3.19 20.89 3.73
CA ALA A 558 2.69 22.12 4.35
C ALA A 558 1.17 22.13 4.60
N ASN A 559 0.41 21.27 3.93
CA ASN A 559 -1.00 21.00 4.24
C ASN A 559 -1.38 19.56 3.83
N PHE A 560 -1.78 18.75 4.80
CA PHE A 560 -2.16 17.35 4.62
C PHE A 560 -3.48 17.11 3.87
N THR A 561 -4.29 18.13 3.63
CA THR A 561 -5.65 17.99 3.06
C THR A 561 -5.83 18.73 1.73
N ASP A 562 -4.75 19.27 1.19
CA ASP A 562 -4.75 20.04 -0.05
C ASP A 562 -3.69 19.49 -1.01
N ILE A 563 -3.91 19.72 -2.29
CA ILE A 563 -3.02 19.27 -3.36
C ILE A 563 -2.11 20.42 -3.75
N ASP A 564 -0.83 20.11 -4.03
CA ASP A 564 0.04 21.17 -4.51
C ASP A 564 -0.37 21.64 -5.92
N PRO A 565 -0.49 22.96 -6.15
CA PRO A 565 -0.78 23.53 -7.47
C PRO A 565 0.18 23.08 -8.58
N ILE A 566 1.40 22.64 -8.28
CA ILE A 566 2.31 22.06 -9.29
C ILE A 566 1.76 20.76 -9.88
N PHE A 567 0.93 20.02 -9.13
CA PHE A 567 0.30 18.79 -9.59
C PHE A 567 -1.12 19.01 -10.13
N GLY A 568 -1.73 20.17 -9.83
CA GLY A 568 -3.07 20.53 -10.29
C GLY A 568 -3.98 20.95 -9.14
N THR A 569 -5.28 20.69 -9.30
CA THR A 569 -6.32 21.13 -8.36
C THR A 569 -7.08 19.94 -7.75
N MET A 570 -7.84 20.20 -6.69
CA MET A 570 -8.77 19.20 -6.14
C MET A 570 -9.81 18.70 -7.16
N ASN A 571 -10.17 19.49 -8.19
CA ASN A 571 -11.06 19.01 -9.24
C ASN A 571 -10.36 18.00 -10.17
N ASP A 572 -9.09 18.26 -10.51
CA ASP A 572 -8.30 17.34 -11.34
C ASP A 572 -8.08 16.01 -10.61
N PHE A 573 -7.94 16.07 -9.28
CA PHE A 573 -7.95 14.89 -8.43
C PHE A 573 -9.29 14.14 -8.45
N ASP A 574 -10.41 14.84 -8.27
CA ASP A 574 -11.74 14.21 -8.31
C ASP A 574 -12.00 13.53 -9.67
N ASP A 575 -11.52 14.13 -10.79
CA ASP A 575 -11.58 13.56 -12.13
C ASP A 575 -10.67 12.32 -12.28
N LEU A 576 -9.44 12.37 -11.75
CA LEU A 576 -8.52 11.23 -11.70
C LEU A 576 -9.14 10.02 -10.97
N ILE A 577 -9.66 10.22 -9.77
CA ILE A 577 -10.30 9.14 -8.97
C ILE A 577 -11.50 8.57 -9.72
N LYS A 578 -12.35 9.44 -10.28
CA LYS A 578 -13.51 9.01 -11.06
C LYS A 578 -13.11 8.18 -12.27
N LYS A 579 -12.06 8.57 -13.01
CA LYS A 579 -11.57 7.79 -14.14
C LYS A 579 -11.02 6.44 -13.68
N ALA A 580 -10.22 6.42 -12.61
CA ALA A 580 -9.70 5.18 -12.03
C ALA A 580 -10.82 4.19 -11.66
N ASP A 581 -11.89 4.69 -11.02
CA ASP A 581 -13.09 3.91 -10.70
C ASP A 581 -13.74 3.31 -11.96
N THR A 582 -13.86 4.07 -13.06
CA THR A 582 -14.43 3.55 -14.31
C THR A 582 -13.60 2.43 -14.94
N LEU A 583 -12.28 2.43 -14.70
CA LEU A 583 -11.34 1.42 -15.17
C LEU A 583 -11.19 0.24 -14.18
N GLY A 584 -11.79 0.37 -12.99
CA GLY A 584 -11.61 -0.58 -11.88
C GLY A 584 -10.19 -0.63 -11.35
N LEU A 585 -9.45 0.48 -11.46
CA LEU A 585 -8.14 0.67 -10.85
C LEU A 585 -8.32 1.15 -9.41
N ARG A 586 -7.40 0.73 -8.54
CA ARG A 586 -7.36 1.11 -7.13
C ARG A 586 -6.27 2.13 -6.94
N ILE A 587 -6.56 3.26 -6.29
CA ILE A 587 -5.57 4.31 -6.07
C ILE A 587 -5.16 4.31 -4.59
N ILE A 588 -3.86 4.20 -4.32
CA ILE A 588 -3.25 4.28 -3.00
C ILE A 588 -2.46 5.58 -2.92
N LEU A 589 -2.60 6.31 -1.81
CA LEU A 589 -1.82 7.52 -1.53
C LEU A 589 -0.60 7.20 -0.67
N ASP A 590 0.53 7.83 -0.95
CA ASP A 590 1.64 7.89 -0.01
C ASP A 590 1.27 8.80 1.17
N PHE A 591 1.14 8.21 2.36
CA PHE A 591 0.87 8.91 3.60
C PHE A 591 2.19 9.09 4.35
N VAL A 592 2.55 10.34 4.62
CA VAL A 592 3.83 10.71 5.26
C VAL A 592 3.56 11.20 6.68
N PRO A 593 3.49 10.29 7.68
CA PRO A 593 3.13 10.67 9.04
C PRO A 593 4.31 11.17 9.88
N ASN A 594 5.56 10.85 9.52
CA ASN A 594 6.72 11.10 10.39
C ASN A 594 6.95 12.58 10.70
N HIS A 595 6.81 13.42 9.67
CA HIS A 595 7.18 14.83 9.73
C HIS A 595 6.17 15.67 8.95
N SER A 596 6.27 16.99 9.09
CA SER A 596 5.65 17.96 8.18
C SER A 596 6.71 18.95 7.71
N SER A 597 6.36 19.86 6.80
CA SER A 597 7.21 21.01 6.48
C SER A 597 7.35 21.96 7.68
N ASP A 598 8.49 22.65 7.77
CA ASP A 598 8.70 23.83 8.62
C ASP A 598 7.78 25.02 8.24
N GLU A 599 7.19 24.98 7.05
CA GLU A 599 6.16 25.92 6.63
C GLU A 599 4.73 25.52 7.06
N HIS A 600 4.54 24.32 7.63
CA HIS A 600 3.24 23.86 8.10
C HIS A 600 2.71 24.78 9.22
N GLU A 601 1.39 25.01 9.24
CA GLU A 601 0.77 25.90 10.23
C GLU A 601 1.01 25.41 11.67
N TRP A 602 0.99 24.08 11.88
CA TRP A 602 1.31 23.47 13.16
C TRP A 602 2.72 23.85 13.62
N PHE A 603 3.76 23.76 12.77
CA PHE A 603 5.13 24.09 13.16
C PHE A 603 5.27 25.58 13.49
N LYS A 604 4.72 26.46 12.64
CA LYS A 604 4.70 27.91 12.87
C LYS A 604 4.01 28.29 14.18
N LYS A 605 2.93 27.60 14.56
CA LYS A 605 2.25 27.79 15.85
C LYS A 605 3.03 27.18 17.01
N SER A 606 3.68 26.05 16.78
CA SER A 606 4.54 25.37 17.75
C SER A 606 5.74 26.24 18.13
N ILE A 607 6.44 26.86 17.18
CA ILE A 607 7.54 27.83 17.43
C ILE A 607 7.10 28.89 18.46
N LYS A 608 5.86 29.38 18.32
CA LYS A 608 5.26 30.42 19.16
C LYS A 608 4.60 29.91 20.44
N LYS A 609 4.66 28.60 20.72
CA LYS A 609 4.03 27.94 21.87
C LYS A 609 2.52 28.22 21.97
N ILE A 610 1.84 28.16 20.82
CA ILE A 610 0.39 28.34 20.74
C ILE A 610 -0.31 26.99 20.94
N GLU A 611 -1.13 26.87 21.97
CA GLU A 611 -1.95 25.68 22.23
C GLU A 611 -3.01 25.46 21.13
N PRO A 612 -3.33 24.20 20.77
CA PRO A 612 -2.75 22.93 21.24
C PRO A 612 -1.39 22.54 20.61
N PHE A 613 -0.87 23.35 19.69
CA PHE A 613 0.26 22.99 18.81
C PHE A 613 1.65 23.05 19.48
N THR A 614 1.72 23.54 20.73
CA THR A 614 2.98 23.76 21.47
C THR A 614 3.92 22.55 21.40
N ASP A 615 3.38 21.34 21.56
CA ASP A 615 4.15 20.09 21.59
C ASP A 615 3.75 19.12 20.47
N TYR A 616 3.28 19.63 19.32
CA TYR A 616 3.05 18.81 18.12
C TYR A 616 4.37 18.36 17.47
N TYR A 617 5.49 18.96 17.84
CA TYR A 617 6.84 18.62 17.38
C TYR A 617 7.74 18.35 18.57
N ILE A 618 8.86 17.69 18.30
CA ILE A 618 9.83 17.32 19.33
C ILE A 618 10.79 18.50 19.54
N TRP A 619 10.74 19.08 20.75
CA TRP A 619 11.56 20.22 21.14
C TRP A 619 12.44 19.90 22.34
N HIS A 620 13.67 20.41 22.34
CA HIS A 620 14.58 20.27 23.49
C HIS A 620 15.42 21.52 23.70
N ASP A 621 15.75 21.85 24.95
CA ASP A 621 16.63 22.97 25.28
C ASP A 621 18.10 22.74 24.85
N GLY A 622 18.45 21.59 24.29
CA GLY A 622 19.85 21.15 24.13
C GLY A 622 20.61 21.00 25.47
N LYS A 623 21.94 20.96 25.39
CA LYS A 623 22.88 20.97 26.53
C LYS A 623 23.79 22.19 26.43
N VAL A 624 24.35 22.64 27.55
CA VAL A 624 25.41 23.67 27.54
C VAL A 624 26.75 22.98 27.67
N ASN A 625 27.67 23.24 26.75
CA ASN A 625 29.03 22.75 26.82
C ASN A 625 29.74 23.40 28.02
N ASN A 626 30.20 22.60 28.98
CA ASN A 626 30.83 23.09 30.21
C ASN A 626 32.17 23.82 30.00
N VAL A 627 32.74 23.75 28.79
CA VAL A 627 34.02 24.37 28.44
C VAL A 627 33.82 25.57 27.53
N SER A 628 33.09 25.43 26.41
CA SER A 628 32.87 26.54 25.47
C SER A 628 31.72 27.46 25.86
N GLU A 629 30.89 27.06 26.84
CA GLU A 629 29.60 27.71 27.19
C GLU A 629 28.60 27.77 26.03
N GLU A 630 28.91 27.14 24.89
CA GLU A 630 28.04 27.06 23.74
C GLU A 630 26.93 26.04 23.99
N ARG A 631 25.75 26.37 23.47
CA ARG A 631 24.64 25.43 23.45
C ARG A 631 24.85 24.42 22.32
N ILE A 632 24.67 23.15 22.64
CA ILE A 632 24.84 22.02 21.74
C ILE A 632 23.58 21.15 21.72
N PRO A 633 23.36 20.32 20.69
CA PRO A 633 22.27 19.35 20.63
C PRO A 633 22.16 18.46 21.88
N PRO A 634 20.97 17.93 22.17
CA PRO A 634 20.75 17.11 23.36
C PRO A 634 21.46 15.75 23.32
N ASN A 635 21.76 15.21 22.14
CA ASN A 635 22.44 13.93 21.96
C ASN A 635 23.13 13.90 20.58
N ASN A 636 23.78 12.77 20.26
CA ASN A 636 24.51 12.55 19.02
C ASN A 636 23.65 12.06 17.83
N TRP A 637 22.32 12.15 17.89
CA TRP A 637 21.48 11.62 16.81
C TRP A 637 21.78 12.27 15.45
N LEU A 638 21.81 11.44 14.40
CA LEU A 638 22.14 11.83 13.03
C LEU A 638 20.93 11.76 12.11
N SER A 639 20.86 12.71 11.17
CA SER A 639 19.87 12.73 10.09
C SER A 639 20.22 11.70 9.02
N VAL A 640 19.18 11.11 8.41
CA VAL A 640 19.31 10.24 7.22
C VAL A 640 19.94 11.02 6.07
N PHE A 641 19.66 12.33 5.98
CA PHE A 641 20.19 13.23 4.95
C PHE A 641 21.52 13.88 5.34
N ARG A 642 22.24 13.29 6.32
CA ARG A 642 23.57 13.70 6.82
C ARG A 642 23.55 14.81 7.87
N GLY A 643 24.49 14.74 8.80
CA GLY A 643 24.69 15.71 9.88
C GLY A 643 23.80 15.49 11.09
N PRO A 644 23.82 16.41 12.08
CA PRO A 644 22.99 16.32 13.27
C PRO A 644 21.49 16.29 12.93
N ALA A 645 20.71 15.50 13.65
CA ALA A 645 19.25 15.47 13.55
C ALA A 645 18.54 16.57 14.37
N TRP A 646 19.29 17.61 14.79
CA TRP A 646 18.79 18.66 15.67
C TRP A 646 19.18 20.03 15.15
N GLU A 647 18.19 20.89 14.94
CA GLU A 647 18.38 22.26 14.46
C GLU A 647 17.87 23.27 15.50
N TRP A 648 18.64 24.34 15.75
CA TRP A 648 18.29 25.37 16.71
C TRP A 648 17.29 26.36 16.11
N ASN A 649 16.15 26.57 16.76
CA ASN A 649 15.20 27.62 16.39
C ASN A 649 15.35 28.85 17.30
N GLU A 650 15.81 29.97 16.72
CA GLU A 650 16.06 31.20 17.48
C GLU A 650 14.79 31.83 18.10
N GLU A 651 13.64 31.76 17.42
CA GLU A 651 12.40 32.35 17.93
C GLU A 651 11.86 31.55 19.14
N ARG A 652 11.92 30.21 19.06
CA ARG A 652 11.48 29.35 20.15
C ARG A 652 12.53 29.23 21.27
N GLY A 653 13.81 29.39 20.94
CA GLY A 653 14.93 29.20 21.84
C GLY A 653 15.13 27.73 22.24
N GLN A 654 14.89 26.80 21.31
CA GLN A 654 15.02 25.34 21.51
C GLN A 654 15.48 24.67 20.21
N TYR A 655 16.11 23.50 20.32
CA TYR A 655 16.32 22.60 19.20
C TYR A 655 15.01 21.88 18.85
N TYR A 656 14.74 21.69 17.57
CA TYR A 656 13.78 20.70 17.10
C TYR A 656 14.48 19.51 16.46
N TYR A 657 13.85 18.35 16.56
CA TYR A 657 14.30 17.13 15.91
C TYR A 657 13.84 17.09 14.45
N HIS A 658 14.71 16.62 13.56
CA HIS A 658 14.40 16.32 12.16
C HIS A 658 15.19 15.07 11.72
N GLN A 659 14.50 13.97 11.40
CA GLN A 659 15.16 12.74 10.97
C GLN A 659 15.68 12.85 9.53
N PHE A 660 15.06 13.70 8.71
CA PHE A 660 15.42 13.95 7.31
C PHE A 660 15.97 15.38 7.14
N ALA A 661 15.47 16.14 6.17
CA ALA A 661 15.93 17.52 5.94
C ALA A 661 15.57 18.43 7.13
N VAL A 662 16.34 19.49 7.32
CA VAL A 662 16.07 20.54 8.32
C VAL A 662 14.66 21.15 8.15
N LYS A 663 14.14 21.15 6.92
CA LYS A 663 12.79 21.61 6.56
C LYS A 663 11.68 20.60 6.84
N GLN A 664 12.01 19.43 7.37
CA GLN A 664 11.10 18.34 7.71
C GLN A 664 11.13 18.08 9.23
N PRO A 665 10.69 19.02 10.08
CA PRO A 665 10.59 18.79 11.52
C PRO A 665 9.66 17.63 11.86
N ASP A 666 10.13 16.74 12.73
CA ASP A 666 9.45 15.50 13.09
C ASP A 666 8.28 15.75 14.06
N LEU A 667 7.18 15.04 13.79
CA LEU A 667 5.93 15.11 14.54
C LEU A 667 6.03 14.27 15.82
N ASN A 668 5.59 14.84 16.94
CA ASN A 668 5.65 14.19 18.25
C ASN A 668 4.46 13.25 18.50
N PHE A 669 4.54 11.98 18.06
CA PHE A 669 3.47 10.99 18.28
C PHE A 669 3.26 10.59 19.74
N ARG A 670 4.06 11.11 20.70
CA ARG A 670 3.77 10.99 22.13
C ARG A 670 2.71 11.99 22.60
N ASN A 671 2.40 13.00 21.78
CA ASN A 671 1.31 13.93 22.02
C ASN A 671 -0.03 13.30 21.59
N PRO A 672 -0.97 13.03 22.52
CA PRO A 672 -2.24 12.40 22.18
C PRO A 672 -3.13 13.25 21.27
N GLN A 673 -2.99 14.58 21.28
CA GLN A 673 -3.75 15.46 20.39
C GLN A 673 -3.27 15.36 18.95
N LEU A 674 -1.95 15.30 18.73
CA LEU A 674 -1.39 15.05 17.40
C LEU A 674 -1.77 13.66 16.89
N VAL A 675 -1.66 12.66 17.77
CA VAL A 675 -2.12 11.30 17.47
C VAL A 675 -3.58 11.32 17.04
N ASP A 676 -4.42 12.13 17.70
CA ASP A 676 -5.82 12.29 17.32
C ASP A 676 -5.94 12.90 15.91
N GLU A 677 -5.28 14.03 15.60
CA GLU A 677 -5.31 14.65 14.25
C GLU A 677 -4.87 13.67 13.14
N MET A 678 -3.88 12.82 13.44
CA MET A 678 -3.36 11.82 12.52
C MET A 678 -4.21 10.53 12.48
N LYS A 679 -5.26 10.42 13.32
CA LYS A 679 -6.09 9.22 13.48
C LYS A 679 -7.60 9.37 13.37
N VAL A 680 -8.28 10.39 13.93
CA VAL A 680 -9.22 10.07 15.03
C VAL A 680 -10.56 9.37 14.72
N LEU A 681 -10.72 8.26 15.46
CA LEU A 681 -11.93 7.65 15.98
C LEU A 681 -12.83 8.68 16.67
N GLU A 682 -14.14 8.68 16.39
CA GLU A 682 -15.13 9.51 17.09
C GLU A 682 -14.84 9.67 18.60
N LYS A 683 -14.84 10.92 19.06
CA LYS A 683 -14.82 11.31 20.47
C LYS A 683 -16.11 10.92 21.24
N HIS A 684 -16.81 9.85 20.87
CA HIS A 684 -18.16 9.50 21.34
C HIS A 684 -18.35 8.05 21.81
N LYS A 685 -17.40 7.50 22.60
CA LYS A 685 -17.69 6.34 23.48
C LYS A 685 -17.76 6.64 24.98
N LYS A 686 -17.71 7.90 25.41
CA LYS A 686 -17.98 8.29 26.81
C LYS A 686 -18.85 9.54 26.91
N MET A 687 -20.14 9.40 26.59
CA MET A 687 -21.17 10.27 27.16
C MET A 687 -22.35 9.41 27.66
N LYS A 688 -22.46 9.31 28.99
CA LYS A 688 -23.62 8.90 29.79
C LYS A 688 -24.21 7.48 29.57
N LEU A 689 -23.69 6.52 30.33
CA LEU A 689 -24.55 5.71 31.19
C LEU A 689 -24.33 6.17 32.63
N THR A 690 -24.91 7.32 32.97
CA THR A 690 -25.30 7.60 34.35
C THR A 690 -26.57 6.78 34.58
N PHE A 691 -26.42 5.58 35.14
CA PHE A 691 -27.53 4.94 35.83
C PHE A 691 -27.77 5.73 37.12
N ASN A 692 -28.88 6.47 37.16
CA ASN A 692 -29.52 6.79 38.42
C ASN A 692 -30.10 5.47 38.95
N GLU A 693 -29.45 4.89 39.96
CA GLU A 693 -30.12 3.93 40.83
C GLU A 693 -30.81 4.70 41.97
N GLU A 694 -32.13 4.76 41.84
CA GLU A 694 -33.12 4.51 42.89
C GLU A 694 -33.16 5.42 44.13
N ASP A 695 -33.98 6.46 44.02
CA ASP A 695 -34.91 6.83 45.09
C ASP A 695 -36.21 6.00 44.97
N HIS A 696 -36.54 5.34 46.09
CA HIS A 696 -37.82 4.73 46.47
C HIS A 696 -38.36 3.51 45.70
N ILE A 697 -38.33 2.34 46.36
CA ILE A 697 -39.48 1.73 47.06
C ILE A 697 -38.95 0.81 48.20
N LYS A 698 -39.18 1.22 49.45
CA LYS A 698 -39.21 0.36 50.64
C LYS A 698 -40.65 0.34 51.13
N ASP A 699 -41.33 -0.79 50.96
CA ASP A 699 -42.27 -1.40 51.92
C ASP A 699 -43.17 -2.41 51.20
N THR A 700 -43.00 -3.70 51.48
CA THR A 700 -44.02 -4.49 52.18
C THR A 700 -43.53 -5.91 52.51
N THR A 701 -43.74 -6.22 53.79
CA THR A 701 -43.64 -7.46 54.57
C THR A 701 -44.08 -8.81 53.95
N THR A 702 -43.24 -9.83 54.20
CA THR A 702 -43.54 -11.13 54.86
C THR A 702 -44.60 -12.08 54.31
N SER A 703 -44.18 -13.28 53.85
CA SER A 703 -44.77 -14.61 54.17
C SER A 703 -43.95 -15.71 53.43
N LEU A 704 -43.75 -16.98 53.82
CA LEU A 704 -43.99 -17.83 54.99
C LEU A 704 -43.49 -19.26 54.61
N PHE A 705 -42.86 -20.00 55.55
CA PHE A 705 -42.69 -21.49 55.60
C PHE A 705 -41.86 -22.21 54.50
N ARG A 706 -41.25 -23.40 54.67
CA ARG A 706 -40.62 -24.21 55.75
C ARG A 706 -40.01 -25.46 55.05
N ARG A 707 -39.04 -26.08 55.72
CA ARG A 707 -38.40 -27.39 55.48
C ARG A 707 -39.36 -28.60 55.44
N HIS A 708 -39.01 -29.63 54.64
CA HIS A 708 -38.83 -31.09 54.97
C HIS A 708 -38.52 -31.86 53.66
N ALA A 709 -37.36 -32.55 53.48
CA ALA A 709 -36.97 -33.92 53.93
C ALA A 709 -38.01 -35.00 53.57
N GLY A 710 -37.90 -35.78 52.47
CA GLY A 710 -37.09 -37.01 52.21
C GLY A 710 -38.04 -38.25 52.07
N PRO A 711 -37.64 -39.51 51.77
CA PRO A 711 -36.57 -40.08 50.92
C PRO A 711 -36.99 -41.34 50.06
N SER A 712 -35.97 -42.05 49.54
CA SER A 712 -35.83 -43.47 49.07
C SER A 712 -36.34 -43.92 47.69
N TYR A 713 -35.43 -44.43 46.82
CA TYR A 713 -35.03 -45.86 46.72
C TYR A 713 -33.79 -46.08 45.82
N GLN A 714 -32.99 -47.10 46.18
CA GLN A 714 -31.80 -47.66 45.50
C GLN A 714 -32.17 -48.78 44.49
N CYS A 715 -31.26 -49.05 43.55
CA CYS A 715 -30.66 -50.37 43.17
C CYS A 715 -29.98 -50.24 41.77
N LEU A 716 -28.88 -50.88 41.36
CA LEU A 716 -27.68 -51.54 41.91
C LEU A 716 -26.89 -52.06 40.67
N GLY A 717 -25.54 -52.03 40.66
CA GLY A 717 -24.75 -52.85 39.72
C GLY A 717 -23.32 -52.42 39.32
N ASN A 718 -22.32 -52.75 40.17
CA ASN A 718 -20.92 -53.20 39.92
C ASN A 718 -19.97 -52.46 38.92
N LYS A 719 -18.81 -51.88 39.34
CA LYS A 719 -17.46 -52.47 39.72
C LYS A 719 -16.68 -53.04 38.49
N HIS A 720 -15.39 -52.79 38.19
CA HIS A 720 -14.15 -52.58 38.97
C HIS A 720 -12.96 -52.04 38.10
N HIS A 721 -12.02 -51.30 38.74
CA HIS A 721 -10.52 -51.16 38.68
C HIS A 721 -9.69 -51.39 37.38
N PHE A 722 -8.52 -50.77 37.13
CA PHE A 722 -7.31 -50.58 37.98
C PHE A 722 -6.37 -49.43 37.50
N LEU A 723 -5.66 -48.81 38.46
CA LEU A 723 -4.47 -47.95 38.31
C LEU A 723 -3.18 -48.81 38.29
N GLY A 724 -2.09 -48.30 37.71
CA GLY A 724 -0.75 -48.87 37.86
C GLY A 724 0.37 -47.91 37.47
N SER A 725 0.97 -47.28 38.48
CA SER A 725 2.25 -46.55 38.45
C SER A 725 3.44 -47.49 38.61
N SER A 726 4.59 -47.23 37.96
CA SER A 726 5.94 -47.32 38.57
C SER A 726 7.09 -47.16 37.55
N ASN A 727 7.96 -46.18 37.81
CA ASN A 727 9.43 -46.17 37.59
C ASN A 727 10.10 -47.43 38.21
N PRO A 728 11.39 -47.80 37.99
CA PRO A 728 12.55 -46.91 37.78
C PRO A 728 13.68 -47.43 36.83
N LEU A 729 14.47 -46.51 36.26
CA LEU A 729 15.95 -46.41 36.33
C LEU A 729 16.45 -45.29 35.41
#